data_AF-A0A804KJQ1-F1
#
_entry.id   AF-A0A804KJQ1-F1
#
_cell.length_a   1.000
_cell.length_b   1.000
_cell.length_c   1.000
_cell.angle_alpha   90.00
_cell.angle_beta   90.00
_cell.angle_gamma   90.00
#
_symmetry.space_group_name_H-M   'P 1'
#
loop_
_entity.id
_entity.type
_entity.pdbx_description
1 polymer ?
#
loop_
_entity_poly.entity_id
_entity_poly.type
_entity_poly.pdbx_seq_one_letter_code
_entity_poly.pdbx_strand_id
1 'polypeptide(L)'
;MAAPEIRTTAEAMLTLVQEVAAMGPVLAAASAPSSLGASCLRLSRKISLLSHFLEEIWDFAARSDDATPSLPPSEAACSSSSSSPPVDVTSCLADLLMALEAAKKCLLLGRRPRQDNASSDLVEKNIDIQFQYVTWQLEKVLGKIPYGNFGISDEVQEQVELIRAQLRRATVKSGTTNLKVFSEIYDMLSQTCGKELKLQRTSSSPELHIDDTVDGDHDFKDIVMLVAEINGKSNHDMDNITSDITAGLNKARIADSFISAVNDDNQINLTSQMLEVFKRPVPLEIPEDFRCPISLELMKDPVIVSTGQTYERAYIQKWIDCGNRTCPKTQQKLQNLTLTPNYVLRSLIMQWCELHKVEQPRKTVSGWIRKSDGAFHEFTADRVAIDVLVCNISSRSLEDQRSAAAELRSLAKRSTDNRILIAEAGAIPVLVKLLSADDHKIQEHAVTALLNLSIYEHNKELIVLAGAIGPIIQVLRGGSMEARENAAAAIFSLSLIDDNKITIGSAPGAFDALIELLYSGSHRGKKDAATALFNLCIYQGNKARAIRAGILSPLLKMLQEPLSNGMIDEALTILSVLVSHQEGKMAIARANTIPLLIDLLRTGQPRNKENAAAILLALCKKDNENLACIGRLGALIPLTELAKSGTDRAKRKATSLLEHLCFWEEKDSKTSKASFSDPCSIFCLQRSTATAPDVG
;
A
#
# COMPACT_ATOMS: atom_id res chain seq x y z
N MET A 1 9.46 -32.66 7.05
CA MET A 1 8.44 -32.98 8.07
C MET A 1 7.35 -33.85 7.46
N ALA A 2 6.74 -34.77 8.22
CA ALA A 2 5.51 -35.46 7.83
C ALA A 2 4.33 -34.46 7.84
N ALA A 3 3.25 -34.70 7.08
CA ALA A 3 2.03 -33.86 7.11
C ALA A 3 1.55 -33.40 8.51
N PRO A 4 1.57 -34.24 9.58
CA PRO A 4 1.17 -33.82 10.93
C PRO A 4 2.07 -32.75 11.56
N GLU A 5 3.34 -32.70 11.21
CA GLU A 5 4.31 -31.72 11.72
C GLU A 5 4.11 -30.32 11.09
N ILE A 6 3.77 -30.28 9.80
CA ILE A 6 3.38 -29.03 9.10
C ILE A 6 2.09 -28.48 9.69
N ARG A 7 1.10 -29.36 9.94
CA ARG A 7 -0.17 -29.00 10.56
C ARG A 7 0.01 -28.40 11.96
N THR A 8 0.78 -29.06 12.81
CA THR A 8 1.08 -28.58 14.17
C THR A 8 1.76 -27.21 14.15
N THR A 9 2.69 -27.03 13.21
CA THR A 9 3.41 -25.75 13.02
C THR A 9 2.46 -24.64 12.55
N ALA A 10 1.56 -24.92 11.62
CA ALA A 10 0.54 -23.98 11.14
C ALA A 10 -0.47 -23.60 12.24
N GLU A 11 -0.90 -24.56 13.08
CA GLU A 11 -1.77 -24.31 14.25
C GLU A 11 -1.10 -23.37 15.27
N ALA A 12 0.19 -23.58 15.55
CA ALA A 12 0.96 -22.71 16.43
C ALA A 12 1.06 -21.28 15.87
N MET A 13 1.32 -21.12 14.56
CA MET A 13 1.35 -19.82 13.91
C MET A 13 -0.01 -19.12 13.92
N LEU A 14 -1.10 -19.84 13.64
CA LEU A 14 -2.47 -19.31 13.70
C LEU A 14 -2.79 -18.78 15.10
N THR A 15 -2.41 -19.53 16.14
CA THR A 15 -2.57 -19.12 17.53
C THR A 15 -1.80 -17.82 17.80
N LEU A 16 -0.54 -17.73 17.37
CA LEU A 16 0.28 -16.52 17.52
C LEU A 16 -0.32 -15.31 16.80
N VAL A 17 -0.82 -15.49 15.56
CA VAL A 17 -1.46 -14.42 14.80
C VAL A 17 -2.74 -13.93 15.48
N GLN A 18 -3.55 -14.84 16.04
CA GLN A 18 -4.74 -14.50 16.81
C GLN A 18 -4.40 -13.72 18.09
N GLU A 19 -3.36 -14.13 18.82
CA GLU A 19 -2.88 -13.40 19.99
C GLU A 19 -2.37 -12.00 19.62
N VAL A 20 -1.61 -11.87 18.53
CA VAL A 20 -1.12 -10.58 18.01
C VAL A 20 -2.28 -9.69 17.55
N ALA A 21 -3.30 -10.25 16.93
CA ALA A 21 -4.52 -9.54 16.53
C ALA A 21 -5.28 -9.02 17.76
N ALA A 22 -5.38 -9.83 18.83
CA ALA A 22 -5.99 -9.44 20.10
C ALA A 22 -5.23 -8.32 20.82
N MET A 23 -3.94 -8.12 20.52
CA MET A 23 -3.18 -6.97 21.05
C MET A 23 -3.57 -5.63 20.41
N GLY A 24 -4.10 -5.64 19.19
CA GLY A 24 -4.41 -4.45 18.39
C GLY A 24 -5.30 -3.41 19.09
N PRO A 25 -6.46 -3.79 19.67
CA PRO A 25 -7.35 -2.84 20.37
C PRO A 25 -6.69 -2.17 21.59
N VAL A 26 -5.85 -2.92 22.32
CA VAL A 26 -5.12 -2.39 23.49
C VAL A 26 -4.01 -1.43 23.05
N LEU A 27 -3.32 -1.73 21.96
CA LEU A 27 -2.31 -0.84 21.37
C LEU A 27 -2.95 0.46 20.84
N ALA A 28 -4.16 0.38 20.27
CA ALA A 28 -4.92 1.54 19.83
C ALA A 28 -5.43 2.40 21.00
N ALA A 29 -5.72 1.80 22.15
CA ALA A 29 -6.14 2.53 23.36
C ALA A 29 -4.95 3.18 24.11
N ALA A 30 -3.76 2.59 24.03
CA ALA A 30 -2.55 3.08 24.67
C ALA A 30 -1.78 4.13 23.84
N SER A 31 -2.12 4.33 22.56
CA SER A 31 -1.43 5.27 21.69
C SER A 31 -1.78 6.72 22.02
N ALA A 32 -1.04 7.31 22.96
CA ALA A 32 -0.68 8.73 22.89
C ALA A 32 0.11 8.98 21.57
N PRO A 33 0.30 10.23 21.08
CA PRO A 33 0.96 10.50 19.81
C PRO A 33 2.48 10.26 19.85
N SER A 34 2.92 9.03 20.14
CA SER A 34 4.30 8.56 19.98
C SER A 34 4.42 7.75 18.68
N SER A 35 5.56 7.89 18.00
CA SER A 35 5.87 7.19 16.75
C SER A 35 5.84 5.66 16.91
N LEU A 36 6.26 5.16 18.07
CA LEU A 36 6.42 3.73 18.35
C LEU A 36 5.09 2.99 18.47
N GLY A 37 4.09 3.54 19.18
CA GLY A 37 2.78 2.91 19.35
C GLY A 37 2.04 2.73 18.02
N ALA A 38 2.15 3.72 17.13
CA ALA A 38 1.62 3.64 15.77
C ALA A 38 2.34 2.55 14.95
N SER A 39 3.66 2.41 15.09
CA SER A 39 4.45 1.36 14.43
C SER A 39 4.07 -0.05 14.92
N CYS A 40 3.89 -0.25 16.22
CA CYS A 40 3.39 -1.51 16.79
C CYS A 40 2.00 -1.88 16.25
N LEU A 41 1.08 -0.91 16.19
CA LEU A 41 -0.27 -1.16 15.65
C LEU A 41 -0.24 -1.52 14.16
N ARG A 42 0.61 -0.88 13.35
CA ARG A 42 0.82 -1.23 11.93
C ARG A 42 1.33 -2.65 11.77
N LEU A 43 2.33 -3.05 12.57
CA LEU A 43 2.91 -4.38 12.52
C LEU A 43 1.89 -5.45 12.93
N SER A 44 1.16 -5.22 14.03
CA SER A 44 0.07 -6.11 14.49
C SER A 44 -0.99 -6.32 13.41
N ARG A 45 -1.42 -5.26 12.72
CA ARG A 45 -2.39 -5.36 11.61
C ARG A 45 -1.85 -6.18 10.44
N LYS A 46 -0.60 -5.94 10.02
CA LYS A 46 0.04 -6.71 8.92
C LYS A 46 0.14 -8.20 9.26
N ILE A 47 0.51 -8.53 10.49
CA ILE A 47 0.57 -9.92 10.97
C ILE A 47 -0.82 -10.55 10.97
N SER A 48 -1.84 -9.80 11.43
CA SER A 48 -3.24 -10.27 11.42
C SER A 48 -3.74 -10.64 10.03
N LEU A 49 -3.26 -9.95 8.99
CA LEU A 49 -3.58 -10.24 7.59
C LEU A 49 -2.95 -11.55 7.08
N LEU A 50 -2.06 -12.21 7.83
CA LEU A 50 -1.52 -13.52 7.47
C LEU A 50 -2.44 -14.69 7.86
N SER A 51 -3.56 -14.44 8.55
CA SER A 51 -4.47 -15.49 9.04
C SER A 51 -4.93 -16.44 7.92
N HIS A 52 -5.46 -15.90 6.82
CA HIS A 52 -5.91 -16.72 5.68
C HIS A 52 -4.77 -17.49 5.00
N PHE A 53 -3.58 -16.91 4.96
CA PHE A 53 -2.41 -17.60 4.44
C PHE A 53 -2.04 -18.83 5.28
N LEU A 54 -2.11 -18.70 6.60
CA LEU A 54 -1.84 -19.82 7.51
C LEU A 54 -2.98 -20.85 7.53
N GLU A 55 -4.23 -20.42 7.35
CA GLU A 55 -5.40 -21.30 7.17
C GLU A 55 -5.23 -22.18 5.92
N GLU A 56 -4.81 -21.62 4.78
CA GLU A 56 -4.57 -22.40 3.56
C GLU A 56 -3.41 -23.40 3.72
N ILE A 57 -2.34 -23.04 4.43
CA ILE A 57 -1.26 -23.99 4.78
C ILE A 57 -1.80 -25.13 5.65
N TRP A 58 -2.64 -24.81 6.64
CA TRP A 58 -3.25 -25.79 7.53
C TRP A 58 -4.18 -26.74 6.78
N ASP A 59 -5.07 -26.21 5.94
CA ASP A 59 -6.00 -26.99 5.11
C ASP A 59 -5.25 -27.93 4.16
N PHE A 60 -4.14 -27.47 3.58
CA PHE A 60 -3.28 -28.31 2.74
C PHE A 60 -2.70 -29.51 3.50
N ALA A 61 -2.21 -29.28 4.72
CA ALA A 61 -1.68 -30.34 5.57
C ALA A 61 -2.78 -31.33 5.98
N ALA A 62 -3.98 -30.85 6.32
CA ALA A 62 -5.12 -31.69 6.69
C ALA A 62 -5.57 -32.62 5.54
N ARG A 63 -5.57 -32.13 4.28
CA ARG A 63 -5.91 -32.95 3.10
C ARG A 63 -4.86 -34.03 2.81
N SER A 64 -3.63 -33.84 3.27
CA SER A 64 -2.52 -34.78 3.08
C SER A 64 -2.55 -35.91 4.13
N ASP A 65 -3.15 -35.68 5.29
CA ASP A 65 -3.35 -36.69 6.35
C ASP A 65 -4.47 -37.71 6.00
N ASP A 66 -5.48 -37.30 5.23
CA ASP A 66 -6.66 -38.13 4.87
C ASP A 66 -6.44 -39.07 3.65
N ALA A 67 -5.27 -39.04 3.02
CA ALA A 67 -4.95 -39.90 1.88
C ALA A 67 -4.62 -41.35 2.34
N THR A 68 -5.65 -42.18 2.51
CA THR A 68 -5.49 -43.64 2.67
C THR A 68 -4.77 -44.27 1.47
N PRO A 69 -3.83 -45.22 1.67
CA PRO A 69 -3.09 -45.85 0.58
C PRO A 69 -3.92 -46.99 -0.02
N SER A 70 -4.69 -46.71 -1.06
CA SER A 70 -5.26 -47.78 -1.89
C SER A 70 -5.44 -47.33 -3.35
N LEU A 71 -4.44 -47.62 -4.19
CA LEU A 71 -4.54 -48.20 -5.56
C LEU A 71 -3.16 -48.13 -6.28
N PRO A 72 -2.86 -49.06 -7.22
CA PRO A 72 -1.51 -49.26 -7.77
C PRO A 72 -1.15 -48.24 -8.87
N PRO A 73 0.14 -48.14 -9.24
CA PRO A 73 0.65 -47.10 -10.12
C PRO A 73 0.37 -47.43 -11.58
N SER A 74 -0.28 -46.52 -12.29
CA SER A 74 -0.32 -46.52 -13.75
C SER A 74 -0.35 -45.08 -14.28
N GLU A 75 0.69 -44.81 -15.08
CA GLU A 75 0.82 -43.76 -16.08
C GLU A 75 1.13 -42.35 -15.59
N ALA A 76 2.44 -42.16 -15.41
CA ALA A 76 3.12 -40.90 -15.60
C ALA A 76 2.79 -40.30 -16.98
N ALA A 77 2.42 -39.02 -16.99
CA ALA A 77 2.57 -38.15 -18.15
C ALA A 77 3.33 -36.90 -17.74
N CYS A 78 4.45 -36.70 -18.43
CA CYS A 78 5.50 -35.72 -18.24
C CYS A 78 5.04 -34.26 -18.25
N SER A 79 5.63 -33.45 -17.38
CA SER A 79 6.02 -32.08 -17.72
C SER A 79 7.30 -31.69 -16.99
N SER A 80 8.31 -31.33 -17.78
CA SER A 80 9.71 -31.12 -17.41
C SER A 80 10.02 -29.71 -16.90
N SER A 81 11.00 -29.68 -15.98
CA SER A 81 12.07 -28.70 -15.78
C SER A 81 11.75 -27.28 -15.28
N SER A 82 12.04 -27.05 -13.99
CA SER A 82 12.91 -25.96 -13.55
C SER A 82 13.72 -26.40 -12.32
N SER A 83 15.02 -26.59 -12.50
CA SER A 83 15.96 -26.98 -11.45
C SER A 83 16.38 -25.77 -10.61
N SER A 84 15.70 -25.59 -9.48
CA SER A 84 16.27 -24.96 -8.28
C SER A 84 16.44 -26.06 -7.22
N PRO A 85 17.43 -25.97 -6.30
CA PRO A 85 17.53 -26.95 -5.21
C PRO A 85 16.21 -26.96 -4.43
N PRO A 86 15.78 -28.12 -3.87
CA PRO A 86 14.56 -28.18 -3.09
C PRO A 86 14.74 -27.25 -1.89
N VAL A 87 14.04 -26.12 -1.90
CA VAL A 87 13.92 -25.25 -0.72
C VAL A 87 13.32 -26.13 0.36
N ASP A 88 14.04 -26.32 1.46
CA ASP A 88 13.55 -27.13 2.58
C ASP A 88 12.34 -26.41 3.20
N VAL A 89 11.15 -26.80 2.73
CA VAL A 89 9.83 -26.28 3.14
C VAL A 89 9.72 -26.20 4.66
N THR A 90 10.33 -27.17 5.33
CA THR A 90 10.42 -27.31 6.78
C THR A 90 11.11 -26.14 7.45
N SER A 91 12.29 -25.77 6.95
CA SER A 91 13.08 -24.63 7.46
C SER A 91 12.35 -23.30 7.30
N CYS A 92 11.60 -23.13 6.20
CA CYS A 92 10.89 -21.87 5.91
C CYS A 92 9.71 -21.65 6.87
N LEU A 93 8.99 -22.71 7.24
CA LEU A 93 7.93 -22.62 8.25
C LEU A 93 8.52 -22.41 9.64
N ALA A 94 9.60 -23.11 10.02
CA ALA A 94 10.27 -22.86 11.30
C ALA A 94 10.76 -21.41 11.43
N ASP A 95 11.36 -20.86 10.36
CA ASP A 95 11.80 -19.46 10.29
C ASP A 95 10.61 -18.49 10.44
N LEU A 96 9.43 -18.81 9.87
CA LEU A 96 8.24 -17.97 9.97
C LEU A 96 7.66 -17.98 11.38
N LEU A 97 7.69 -19.14 12.04
CA LEU A 97 7.24 -19.27 13.42
C LEU A 97 8.12 -18.41 14.33
N MET A 98 9.43 -18.51 14.19
CA MET A 98 10.40 -17.70 14.93
C MET A 98 10.19 -16.20 14.70
N ALA A 99 9.94 -15.78 13.46
CA ALA A 99 9.67 -14.38 13.13
C ALA A 99 8.36 -13.86 13.77
N LEU A 100 7.32 -14.69 13.80
CA LEU A 100 6.04 -14.36 14.46
C LEU A 100 6.18 -14.29 15.99
N GLU A 101 6.96 -15.18 16.60
CA GLU A 101 7.27 -15.12 18.03
C GLU A 101 8.08 -13.88 18.41
N ALA A 102 9.10 -13.53 17.62
CA ALA A 102 9.88 -12.30 17.79
C ALA A 102 8.98 -11.06 17.65
N ALA A 103 8.03 -11.09 16.71
CA ALA A 103 7.05 -10.02 16.55
C ALA A 103 6.11 -9.89 17.75
N LYS A 104 5.59 -11.01 18.30
CA LYS A 104 4.79 -11.00 19.52
C LYS A 104 5.57 -10.39 20.69
N LYS A 105 6.82 -10.79 20.90
CA LYS A 105 7.70 -10.23 21.95
C LYS A 105 7.93 -8.73 21.76
N CYS A 106 8.19 -8.28 20.53
CA CYS A 106 8.40 -6.87 20.21
C CYS A 106 7.15 -6.03 20.52
N LEU A 107 5.97 -6.52 20.16
CA LEU A 107 4.69 -5.87 20.46
C LEU A 107 4.38 -5.80 21.97
N LEU A 108 4.82 -6.80 22.74
CA LEU A 108 4.71 -6.79 24.21
C LEU A 108 5.66 -5.78 24.86
N LEU A 109 6.86 -5.59 24.32
CA LEU A 109 7.82 -4.59 24.80
C LEU A 109 7.29 -3.16 24.56
N GLY A 110 6.68 -2.92 23.40
CA GLY A 110 6.03 -1.65 23.06
C GLY A 110 4.80 -1.28 23.91
N ARG A 111 4.35 -2.18 24.80
CA ARG A 111 3.18 -1.99 25.69
C ARG A 111 3.53 -1.36 27.05
N ARG A 112 4.81 -1.28 27.43
CA ARG A 112 5.21 -0.83 28.78
C ARG A 112 4.95 0.67 28.97
N PRO A 113 4.35 1.11 30.09
CA PRO A 113 4.09 2.53 30.35
C PRO A 113 5.41 3.30 30.50
N ARG A 114 5.46 4.52 29.93
CA ARG A 114 6.63 5.42 30.02
C ARG A 114 6.92 5.79 31.48
N GLN A 115 8.19 5.75 31.85
CA GLN A 115 8.71 6.38 33.06
C GLN A 115 9.60 7.55 32.63
N ASP A 116 9.31 8.77 33.10
CA ASP A 116 9.98 10.01 32.70
C ASP A 116 11.40 10.13 33.31
N ASN A 117 12.33 9.29 32.84
CA ASN A 117 13.75 9.31 33.23
C ASN A 117 14.64 9.30 31.96
N ALA A 118 15.88 9.81 32.05
CA ALA A 118 16.87 9.80 30.94
C ALA A 118 17.19 8.38 30.40
N SER A 119 16.93 7.33 31.19
CA SER A 119 17.01 5.92 30.76
C SER A 119 15.89 5.50 29.79
N SER A 120 14.81 6.28 29.67
CA SER A 120 13.69 6.00 28.77
C SER A 120 14.05 6.20 27.30
N ASP A 121 15.00 7.10 27.00
CA ASP A 121 15.39 7.41 25.62
C ASP A 121 16.21 6.27 25.00
N LEU A 122 17.12 5.68 25.78
CA LEU A 122 17.88 4.48 25.38
C LEU A 122 16.96 3.26 25.21
N VAL A 123 15.97 3.08 26.10
CA VAL A 123 14.98 1.99 25.98
C VAL A 123 14.13 2.17 24.72
N GLU A 124 13.75 3.39 24.36
CA GLU A 124 12.98 3.67 23.14
C GLU A 124 13.79 3.39 21.87
N LYS A 125 15.08 3.78 21.83
CA LYS A 125 15.98 3.42 20.73
C LYS A 125 16.19 1.90 20.61
N ASN A 126 16.34 1.20 21.73
CA ASN A 126 16.48 -0.26 21.76
C ASN A 126 15.26 -0.99 21.19
N ILE A 127 14.05 -0.54 21.56
CA ILE A 127 12.81 -1.10 21.04
C ILE A 127 12.66 -0.78 19.54
N ASP A 128 13.08 0.40 19.09
CA ASP A 128 13.07 0.76 17.67
C ASP A 128 13.98 -0.17 16.84
N ILE A 129 15.19 -0.47 17.30
CA ILE A 129 16.10 -1.43 16.65
C ILE A 129 15.47 -2.83 16.58
N GLN A 130 14.85 -3.31 17.67
CA GLN A 130 14.15 -4.60 17.68
C GLN A 130 12.96 -4.61 16.71
N PHE A 131 12.23 -3.50 16.62
CA PHE A 131 11.12 -3.33 15.68
C PHE A 131 11.60 -3.35 14.22
N GLN A 132 12.71 -2.67 13.92
CA GLN A 132 13.35 -2.68 12.61
C GLN A 132 13.78 -4.09 12.22
N TYR A 133 14.42 -4.83 13.13
CA TYR A 133 14.85 -6.22 12.91
C TYR A 133 13.66 -7.13 12.63
N VAL A 134 12.62 -7.12 13.47
CA VAL A 134 11.43 -7.97 13.29
C VAL A 134 10.72 -7.68 11.96
N THR A 135 10.59 -6.39 11.61
CA THR A 135 9.98 -5.97 10.34
C THR A 135 10.78 -6.51 9.14
N TRP A 136 12.12 -6.45 9.24
CA TRP A 136 13.02 -7.01 8.23
C TRP A 136 12.96 -8.54 8.18
N GLN A 137 12.94 -9.21 9.34
CA GLN A 137 12.90 -10.67 9.45
C GLN A 137 11.63 -11.22 8.78
N LEU A 138 10.46 -10.64 9.09
CA LEU A 138 9.20 -11.01 8.45
C LEU A 138 9.24 -10.79 6.93
N GLU A 139 9.83 -9.70 6.43
CA GLU A 139 9.99 -9.48 4.97
C GLU A 139 10.82 -10.56 4.30
N LYS A 140 11.92 -10.98 4.94
CA LYS A 140 12.83 -12.00 4.40
C LYS A 140 12.19 -13.37 4.41
N VAL A 141 11.56 -13.74 5.52
CA VAL A 141 10.98 -15.07 5.69
C VAL A 141 9.77 -15.27 4.78
N LEU A 142 8.83 -14.31 4.73
CA LEU A 142 7.70 -14.36 3.80
C LEU A 142 8.15 -14.46 2.34
N GLY A 143 9.34 -13.93 2.02
CA GLY A 143 9.93 -14.01 0.69
C GLY A 143 10.53 -15.36 0.30
N LYS A 144 10.73 -16.27 1.25
CA LYS A 144 11.32 -17.60 1.03
C LYS A 144 10.26 -18.71 0.91
N ILE A 145 8.98 -18.40 1.13
CA ILE A 145 7.90 -19.38 1.17
C ILE A 145 7.60 -19.91 -0.24
N PRO A 146 7.68 -21.24 -0.48
CA PRO A 146 7.33 -21.83 -1.77
C PRO A 146 5.81 -22.05 -1.88
N TYR A 147 5.07 -21.07 -2.40
CA TYR A 147 3.60 -21.13 -2.51
C TYR A 147 3.08 -22.38 -3.26
N GLY A 148 3.79 -22.80 -4.31
CA GLY A 148 3.44 -23.97 -5.11
C GLY A 148 3.42 -25.29 -4.34
N ASN A 149 4.12 -25.35 -3.20
CA ASN A 149 4.19 -26.56 -2.37
C ASN A 149 3.01 -26.69 -1.38
N PHE A 150 2.22 -25.62 -1.20
CA PHE A 150 1.09 -25.58 -0.25
C PHE A 150 -0.26 -25.35 -0.95
N GLY A 151 -0.29 -25.28 -2.28
CA GLY A 151 -1.53 -25.04 -3.02
C GLY A 151 -2.21 -23.70 -2.68
N ILE A 152 -1.41 -22.69 -2.31
CA ILE A 152 -1.92 -21.37 -1.91
C ILE A 152 -2.63 -20.72 -3.09
N SER A 153 -3.83 -20.18 -2.86
CA SER A 153 -4.61 -19.48 -3.88
C SER A 153 -3.93 -18.20 -4.37
N ASP A 154 -4.11 -17.85 -5.64
CA ASP A 154 -3.54 -16.62 -6.23
C ASP A 154 -3.93 -15.36 -5.42
N GLU A 155 -5.15 -15.35 -4.85
CA GLU A 155 -5.64 -14.27 -3.97
C GLU A 155 -4.77 -14.11 -2.71
N VAL A 156 -4.49 -15.21 -2.03
CA VAL A 156 -3.69 -15.23 -0.80
C VAL A 156 -2.21 -14.97 -1.10
N GLN A 157 -1.68 -15.47 -2.22
CA GLN A 157 -0.31 -15.15 -2.65
C GLN A 157 -0.12 -13.64 -2.84
N GLU A 158 -1.02 -12.98 -3.56
CA GLU A 158 -0.96 -11.52 -3.75
C GLU A 158 -1.12 -10.76 -2.41
N GLN A 159 -1.96 -11.25 -1.49
CA GLN A 159 -2.08 -10.68 -0.16
C GLN A 159 -0.75 -10.72 0.60
N VAL A 160 -0.06 -11.86 0.60
CA VAL A 160 1.25 -12.02 1.26
C VAL A 160 2.31 -11.16 0.56
N GLU A 161 2.31 -11.09 -0.77
CA GLU A 161 3.22 -10.23 -1.52
C GLU A 161 3.03 -8.74 -1.22
N LEU A 162 1.78 -8.29 -1.07
CA LEU A 162 1.47 -6.92 -0.69
C LEU A 162 1.98 -6.60 0.73
N ILE A 163 1.74 -7.50 1.69
CA ILE A 163 2.28 -7.39 3.06
C ILE A 163 3.81 -7.32 3.01
N ARG A 164 4.47 -8.19 2.24
CA ARG A 164 5.92 -8.21 2.06
C ARG A 164 6.45 -6.91 1.45
N ALA A 165 5.79 -6.38 0.41
CA ALA A 165 6.15 -5.11 -0.21
C ALA A 165 6.03 -3.95 0.80
N GLN A 166 5.02 -3.96 1.67
CA GLN A 166 4.85 -2.98 2.73
C GLN A 166 5.92 -3.10 3.82
N LEU A 167 6.28 -4.31 4.25
CA LEU A 167 7.36 -4.55 5.19
C LEU A 167 8.69 -4.04 4.61
N ARG A 168 8.95 -4.32 3.33
CA ARG A 168 10.13 -3.80 2.61
C ARG A 168 10.18 -2.27 2.57
N ARG A 169 9.06 -1.61 2.31
CA ARG A 169 9.01 -0.14 2.35
C ARG A 169 9.29 0.41 3.75
N ALA A 170 8.79 -0.26 4.79
CA ALA A 170 9.04 0.12 6.18
C ALA A 170 10.52 -0.06 6.58
N THR A 171 11.19 -1.13 6.13
CA THR A 171 12.62 -1.33 6.37
C THR A 171 13.48 -0.28 5.67
N VAL A 172 13.12 0.15 4.47
CA VAL A 172 13.86 1.19 3.72
C VAL A 172 13.69 2.58 4.35
N LYS A 173 12.50 2.88 4.87
CA LYS A 173 12.19 4.18 5.50
C LYS A 173 12.90 4.39 6.84
N SER A 174 13.29 3.32 7.54
CA SER A 174 13.82 3.38 8.91
C SER A 174 15.36 3.54 8.98
N GLY A 175 16.03 3.73 7.83
CA GLY A 175 17.49 3.88 7.73
C GLY A 175 18.20 2.57 7.34
N THR A 176 19.18 2.66 6.45
CA THR A 176 19.85 1.51 5.81
C THR A 176 21.04 0.93 6.58
N THR A 177 21.41 1.53 7.71
CA THR A 177 22.66 1.23 8.44
C THR A 177 22.67 -0.18 9.02
N ASN A 178 21.53 -0.67 9.54
CA ASN A 178 21.48 -1.96 10.26
C ASN A 178 21.14 -3.18 9.38
N LEU A 179 20.80 -2.99 8.10
CA LEU A 179 20.26 -4.07 7.25
C LEU A 179 21.27 -5.18 6.95
N LYS A 180 22.56 -4.83 6.77
CA LYS A 180 23.65 -5.81 6.56
C LYS A 180 23.89 -6.63 7.84
N VAL A 181 23.93 -5.95 8.99
CA VAL A 181 24.09 -6.54 10.32
C VAL A 181 22.96 -7.52 10.64
N PHE A 182 21.71 -7.16 10.34
CA PHE A 182 20.56 -8.05 10.54
C PHE A 182 20.65 -9.35 9.72
N SER A 183 21.16 -9.29 8.48
CA SER A 183 21.35 -10.47 7.64
C SER A 183 22.35 -11.44 8.24
N GLU A 184 23.49 -10.95 8.69
CA GLU A 184 24.55 -11.77 9.30
C GLU A 184 24.09 -12.41 10.61
N ILE A 185 23.41 -11.63 11.47
CA ILE A 185 22.84 -12.16 12.72
C ILE A 185 21.81 -13.25 12.41
N TYR A 186 20.94 -13.03 11.42
CA TYR A 186 19.91 -14.00 11.04
C TYR A 186 20.52 -15.33 10.55
N ASP A 187 21.49 -15.28 9.63
CA ASP A 187 22.11 -16.49 9.08
C ASP A 187 22.82 -17.30 10.17
N MET A 188 23.43 -16.62 11.15
CA MET A 188 24.05 -17.23 12.32
C MET A 188 23.04 -17.85 13.29
N LEU A 189 21.94 -17.15 13.58
CA LEU A 189 20.86 -17.67 14.42
C LEU A 189 20.17 -18.89 13.79
N SER A 190 19.99 -18.88 12.47
CA SER A 190 19.44 -20.01 11.71
C SER A 190 20.39 -21.22 11.73
N GLN A 191 21.71 -21.01 11.60
CA GLN A 191 22.73 -22.07 11.70
C GLN A 191 22.86 -22.68 13.11
N THR A 192 22.51 -21.94 14.16
CA THR A 192 22.58 -22.44 15.54
C THR A 192 21.37 -23.35 15.87
N CYS A 193 20.27 -23.22 15.13
CA CYS A 193 19.08 -24.07 15.26
C CYS A 193 19.25 -25.44 14.56
N GLY A 194 20.17 -25.54 13.58
CA GLY A 194 20.37 -26.74 12.74
C GLY A 194 21.57 -27.63 13.09
N LYS A 195 22.28 -27.41 14.20
CA LYS A 195 23.48 -28.20 14.56
C LYS A 195 23.15 -29.45 15.37
N GLU A 196 22.48 -30.38 14.71
CA GLU A 196 22.88 -31.80 14.71
C GLU A 196 22.74 -32.29 13.28
N LEU A 197 23.74 -32.00 12.42
CA LEU A 197 24.20 -32.88 11.33
C LEU A 197 25.24 -32.19 10.43
N LYS A 198 26.49 -32.65 10.61
CA LYS A 198 27.61 -32.73 9.66
C LYS A 198 28.24 -31.42 9.15
N LEU A 199 29.47 -31.22 9.64
CA LEU A 199 30.58 -30.57 8.94
C LEU A 199 30.57 -30.94 7.44
N GLN A 200 30.41 -29.94 6.58
CA GLN A 200 31.21 -29.76 5.37
C GLN A 200 30.95 -28.35 4.81
N ARG A 201 31.92 -27.47 5.03
CA ARG A 201 31.99 -26.16 4.38
C ARG A 201 32.37 -26.38 2.92
N THR A 202 31.48 -26.07 2.00
CA THR A 202 31.85 -25.75 0.61
C THR A 202 31.79 -24.24 0.44
N SER A 203 32.96 -23.67 0.20
CA SER A 203 33.25 -22.27 -0.05
C SER A 203 32.73 -21.82 -1.42
N SER A 204 31.73 -20.95 -1.44
CA SER A 204 31.54 -19.96 -2.51
C SER A 204 30.36 -19.02 -2.19
N SER A 205 30.67 -17.81 -1.71
CA SER A 205 29.74 -16.67 -1.75
C SER A 205 30.51 -15.44 -2.23
N PRO A 206 29.85 -14.50 -2.93
CA PRO A 206 30.52 -13.47 -3.72
C PRO A 206 31.03 -12.29 -2.87
N GLU A 207 32.12 -11.70 -3.35
CA GLU A 207 32.87 -10.56 -2.79
C GLU A 207 31.96 -9.36 -2.45
N LEU A 208 32.19 -8.74 -1.29
CA LEU A 208 31.43 -7.59 -0.79
C LEU A 208 32.38 -6.46 -0.40
N HIS A 209 32.24 -5.30 -1.06
CA HIS A 209 32.85 -4.03 -0.64
C HIS A 209 32.15 -3.47 0.60
N ILE A 210 32.93 -3.14 1.63
CA ILE A 210 32.50 -2.35 2.80
C ILE A 210 33.01 -0.92 2.62
N ASP A 211 32.09 0.05 2.56
CA ASP A 211 32.41 1.46 2.69
C ASP A 211 32.22 1.86 4.16
N ASP A 212 33.25 2.47 4.74
CA ASP A 212 33.34 2.83 6.15
C ASP A 212 32.31 3.92 6.47
N THR A 213 31.22 3.57 7.16
CA THR A 213 30.46 4.47 8.05
C THR A 213 29.49 3.66 8.93
N VAL A 214 30.00 3.06 10.00
CA VAL A 214 29.18 2.86 11.21
C VAL A 214 29.34 4.12 12.04
N ASP A 215 28.65 5.18 11.64
CA ASP A 215 28.45 6.36 12.49
C ASP A 215 26.98 6.35 12.91
N GLY A 216 26.75 6.02 14.19
CA GLY A 216 25.42 5.97 14.77
C GLY A 216 25.41 5.29 16.13
N ASP A 217 25.66 6.07 17.19
CA ASP A 217 25.19 6.07 18.60
C ASP A 217 24.86 4.75 19.37
N HIS A 218 25.03 3.56 18.78
CA HIS A 218 24.86 2.25 19.39
C HIS A 218 26.01 1.33 18.99
N ASP A 219 26.69 0.74 19.98
CA ASP A 219 27.77 -0.20 19.70
C ASP A 219 27.20 -1.44 19.01
N PHE A 220 27.91 -1.97 18.00
CA PHE A 220 27.53 -3.18 17.26
C PHE A 220 27.11 -4.35 18.17
N LYS A 221 27.77 -4.47 19.32
CA LYS A 221 27.47 -5.45 20.37
C LYS A 221 26.04 -5.29 20.91
N ASP A 222 25.56 -4.06 21.07
CA ASP A 222 24.22 -3.77 21.57
C ASP A 222 23.14 -4.22 20.58
N ILE A 223 23.38 -4.03 19.28
CA ILE A 223 22.45 -4.50 18.22
C ILE A 223 22.35 -6.03 18.24
N VAL A 224 23.48 -6.74 18.35
CA VAL A 224 23.50 -8.22 18.46
C VAL A 224 22.74 -8.67 19.72
N MET A 225 22.95 -7.99 20.85
CA MET A 225 22.24 -8.28 22.10
C MET A 225 20.73 -8.12 21.94
N LEU A 226 20.28 -7.00 21.38
CA LEU A 226 18.86 -6.72 21.19
C LEU A 226 18.18 -7.71 20.24
N VAL A 227 18.86 -8.08 19.15
CA VAL A 227 18.33 -9.02 18.15
C VAL A 227 18.21 -10.44 18.72
N ALA A 228 19.20 -10.91 19.47
CA ALA A 228 19.14 -12.26 20.00
C ALA A 228 18.29 -12.37 21.29
N GLU A 229 18.09 -11.26 22.03
CA GLU A 229 17.03 -11.16 23.05
C GLU A 229 15.64 -11.33 22.42
N ILE A 230 15.35 -10.63 21.31
CA ILE A 230 14.02 -10.71 20.68
C ILE A 230 13.73 -12.11 20.11
N ASN A 231 14.77 -12.83 19.69
CA ASN A 231 14.68 -14.22 19.25
C ASN A 231 14.73 -15.24 20.40
N GLY A 232 14.84 -14.80 21.66
CA GLY A 232 14.78 -15.67 22.85
C GLY A 232 16.02 -16.54 23.10
N LYS A 233 17.22 -16.09 22.72
CA LYS A 233 18.48 -16.80 23.00
C LYS A 233 19.00 -16.49 24.41
N SER A 234 19.74 -17.43 25.01
CA SER A 234 20.29 -17.30 26.36
C SER A 234 21.60 -16.50 26.36
N ASN A 235 21.93 -15.79 27.45
CA ASN A 235 23.16 -14.96 27.55
C ASN A 235 24.46 -15.70 27.15
N HIS A 236 24.55 -17.01 27.39
CA HIS A 236 25.70 -17.83 27.01
C HIS A 236 25.79 -18.05 25.49
N ASP A 237 24.65 -18.17 24.80
CA ASP A 237 24.61 -18.23 23.33
C ASP A 237 24.97 -16.86 22.73
N MET A 238 24.65 -15.76 23.42
CA MET A 238 24.92 -14.39 22.98
C MET A 238 26.41 -14.08 22.87
N ASP A 239 27.21 -14.48 23.85
CA ASP A 239 28.65 -14.23 23.85
C ASP A 239 29.35 -15.01 22.72
N ASN A 240 28.89 -16.24 22.47
CA ASN A 240 29.37 -17.06 21.35
C ASN A 240 28.98 -16.46 20.00
N ILE A 241 27.72 -16.04 19.82
CA ILE A 241 27.23 -15.40 18.59
C ILE A 241 27.98 -14.08 18.34
N THR A 242 28.14 -13.25 19.38
CA THR A 242 28.87 -11.97 19.28
C THR A 242 30.33 -12.18 18.89
N SER A 243 30.99 -13.17 19.50
CA SER A 243 32.37 -13.54 19.18
C SER A 243 32.50 -14.04 17.74
N ASP A 244 31.61 -14.92 17.29
CA ASP A 244 31.65 -15.50 15.95
C ASP A 244 31.34 -14.47 14.86
N ILE A 245 30.39 -13.55 15.09
CA ILE A 245 30.08 -12.46 14.14
C ILE A 245 31.25 -11.47 14.08
N THR A 246 31.83 -11.10 15.21
CA THR A 246 33.02 -10.23 15.27
C THR A 246 34.20 -10.87 14.52
N ALA A 247 34.39 -12.19 14.65
CA ALA A 247 35.40 -12.93 13.91
C ALA A 247 35.08 -13.00 12.40
N GLY A 248 33.82 -13.17 12.01
CA GLY A 248 33.37 -13.15 10.62
C GLY A 248 33.61 -11.82 9.92
N LEU A 249 33.24 -10.72 10.58
CA LEU A 249 33.45 -9.35 10.09
C LEU A 249 34.94 -8.99 9.98
N ASN A 250 35.75 -9.39 10.97
CA ASN A 250 37.20 -9.21 10.90
C ASN A 250 37.83 -10.02 9.76
N LYS A 251 37.28 -11.19 9.44
CA LYS A 251 37.76 -12.03 8.33
C LYS A 251 37.41 -11.44 6.96
N ALA A 252 36.24 -10.81 6.83
CA ALA A 252 35.86 -10.03 5.64
C ALA A 252 36.76 -8.79 5.46
N ARG A 253 37.08 -8.09 6.56
CA ARG A 253 37.99 -6.95 6.57
C ARG A 253 39.42 -7.30 6.14
N ILE A 254 39.90 -8.50 6.50
CA ILE A 254 41.20 -9.02 6.05
C ILE A 254 41.17 -9.39 4.56
N ALA A 255 40.06 -9.93 4.06
CA ALA A 255 39.93 -10.26 2.62
C ALA A 255 40.01 -9.01 1.73
N ASP A 256 39.40 -7.89 2.15
CA ASP A 256 39.49 -6.60 1.44
C ASP A 256 40.93 -6.04 1.42
N SER A 257 41.68 -6.20 2.52
CA SER A 257 43.08 -5.76 2.60
C SER A 257 44.05 -6.59 1.74
N PHE A 258 43.68 -7.81 1.38
CA PHE A 258 44.47 -8.66 0.48
C PHE A 258 44.18 -8.39 -1.00
N ILE A 259 43.00 -7.87 -1.34
CA ILE A 259 42.64 -7.48 -2.71
C ILE A 259 43.26 -6.11 -3.05
N SER A 260 43.48 -5.23 -2.08
CA SER A 260 44.14 -3.94 -2.29
C SER A 260 45.67 -4.00 -2.39
N ALA A 261 46.29 -5.17 -2.17
CA ALA A 261 47.76 -5.32 -2.11
C ALA A 261 48.42 -5.73 -3.43
N VAL A 262 47.72 -5.68 -4.57
CA VAL A 262 48.27 -6.12 -5.88
C VAL A 262 48.50 -5.00 -6.89
N ASN A 263 48.08 -3.74 -6.66
CA ASN A 263 48.35 -2.68 -7.62
C ASN A 263 49.07 -1.46 -7.01
N ASP A 264 50.29 -1.30 -7.52
CA ASP A 264 51.13 -0.11 -7.65
C ASP A 264 51.80 0.51 -6.41
N ASP A 265 53.08 0.13 -6.31
CA ASP A 265 54.20 0.99 -5.95
C ASP A 265 54.21 2.30 -6.75
N ASN A 266 54.17 3.46 -6.07
CA ASN A 266 55.14 4.54 -6.30
C ASN A 266 55.00 5.72 -5.31
N GLN A 267 56.09 5.93 -4.59
CA GLN A 267 56.72 7.21 -4.21
C GLN A 267 56.18 8.10 -3.07
N ILE A 268 56.95 8.02 -1.96
CA ILE A 268 57.74 9.09 -1.29
C ILE A 268 57.02 10.14 -0.42
N ASN A 269 57.27 9.98 0.90
CA ASN A 269 57.58 10.95 1.97
C ASN A 269 56.88 12.33 2.01
N LEU A 270 56.21 12.61 3.13
CA LEU A 270 56.81 13.40 4.22
C LEU A 270 56.01 13.24 5.52
N THR A 271 56.58 12.52 6.49
CA THR A 271 56.30 12.69 7.91
C THR A 271 57.00 13.96 8.39
N SER A 272 56.26 14.95 8.88
CA SER A 272 56.59 15.84 10.01
C SER A 272 55.59 16.99 10.09
N GLN A 273 55.10 17.27 11.30
CA GLN A 273 54.07 18.25 11.68
C GLN A 273 52.65 17.74 11.38
N MET A 274 51.74 17.56 12.33
CA MET A 274 51.44 18.45 13.45
C MET A 274 50.85 17.67 14.63
N LEU A 275 51.66 17.46 15.67
CA LEU A 275 51.17 17.52 17.04
C LEU A 275 51.21 19.00 17.47
N GLU A 276 50.17 19.42 18.19
CA GLU A 276 49.86 20.77 18.67
C GLU A 276 49.22 21.67 17.60
N VAL A 277 47.94 22.07 17.70
CA VAL A 277 47.41 22.99 18.73
C VAL A 277 45.91 22.76 18.96
N PHE A 278 45.52 22.44 20.20
CA PHE A 278 44.19 22.78 20.72
C PHE A 278 44.21 24.23 21.21
N LYS A 279 43.33 25.09 20.67
CA LYS A 279 42.52 26.13 21.36
C LYS A 279 42.11 27.30 20.43
N ARG A 280 40.84 27.28 19.98
CA ARG A 280 39.83 28.37 20.02
C ARG A 280 38.59 27.93 19.21
N PRO A 281 37.35 28.30 19.61
CA PRO A 281 36.16 27.98 18.84
C PRO A 281 36.16 28.83 17.57
N VAL A 282 36.29 28.20 16.40
CA VAL A 282 36.09 28.86 15.11
C VAL A 282 34.57 28.99 14.90
N PRO A 283 34.03 30.16 14.52
CA PRO A 283 32.61 30.29 14.20
C PRO A 283 32.27 29.36 13.02
N LEU A 284 31.18 28.60 13.12
CA LEU A 284 30.67 27.79 12.01
C LEU A 284 30.27 28.72 10.85
N GLU A 285 31.07 28.78 9.80
CA GLU A 285 30.74 29.56 8.60
C GLU A 285 29.77 28.78 7.71
N ILE A 286 28.52 29.25 7.62
CA ILE A 286 27.49 28.67 6.73
C ILE A 286 27.95 28.85 5.27
N PRO A 287 27.94 27.80 4.41
CA PRO A 287 28.26 27.91 2.98
C PRO A 287 27.41 28.96 2.27
N GLU A 288 28.01 29.74 1.37
CA GLU A 288 27.31 30.83 0.66
C GLU A 288 26.09 30.34 -0.14
N ASP A 289 26.17 29.12 -0.70
CA ASP A 289 25.10 28.50 -1.47
C ASP A 289 23.86 28.14 -0.61
N PHE A 290 24.02 28.09 0.71
CA PHE A 290 22.95 27.79 1.66
C PHE A 290 22.33 29.06 2.27
N ARG A 291 22.94 30.22 2.02
CA ARG A 291 22.46 31.51 2.53
C ARG A 291 21.48 32.14 1.55
N CYS A 292 20.40 32.71 2.07
CA CYS A 292 19.50 33.50 1.26
C CYS A 292 20.21 34.80 0.85
N PRO A 293 20.24 35.18 -0.44
CA PRO A 293 20.90 36.42 -0.85
C PRO A 293 20.23 37.72 -0.35
N ILE A 294 19.04 37.65 0.25
CA ILE A 294 18.33 38.80 0.83
C ILE A 294 18.62 38.93 2.33
N SER A 295 18.47 37.85 3.10
CA SER A 295 18.68 37.88 4.55
C SER A 295 20.12 37.58 4.96
N LEU A 296 20.91 36.97 4.08
CA LEU A 296 22.25 36.42 4.34
C LEU A 296 22.27 35.31 5.40
N GLU A 297 21.09 34.80 5.77
CA GLU A 297 20.89 33.72 6.73
C GLU A 297 20.64 32.38 6.02
N LEU A 298 20.82 31.27 6.74
CA LEU A 298 20.54 29.93 6.25
C LEU A 298 19.08 29.80 5.75
N MET A 299 18.89 29.31 4.52
CA MET A 299 17.57 29.08 3.93
C MET A 299 16.86 27.89 4.60
N LYS A 300 15.64 28.10 5.07
CA LYS A 300 14.76 27.07 5.67
C LYS A 300 13.78 26.51 4.64
N ASP A 301 13.25 27.37 3.77
CA ASP A 301 12.40 27.01 2.64
C ASP A 301 12.92 27.64 1.33
N PRO A 302 13.95 27.04 0.71
CA PRO A 302 14.55 27.57 -0.50
C PRO A 302 13.59 27.49 -1.69
N VAL A 303 13.38 28.61 -2.39
CA VAL A 303 12.53 28.73 -3.58
C VAL A 303 13.25 29.43 -4.72
N ILE A 304 12.98 28.98 -5.94
CA ILE A 304 13.59 29.46 -7.19
C ILE A 304 12.64 30.46 -7.85
N VAL A 305 13.17 31.63 -8.21
CA VAL A 305 12.47 32.62 -9.04
C VAL A 305 12.77 32.41 -10.53
N SER A 306 12.04 33.10 -11.42
CA SER A 306 12.18 32.94 -12.88
C SER A 306 13.60 33.13 -13.44
N THR A 307 14.47 33.83 -12.71
CA THR A 307 15.89 34.06 -13.08
C THR A 307 16.82 32.94 -12.64
N GLY A 308 16.29 31.85 -12.05
CA GLY A 308 17.05 30.69 -11.60
C GLY A 308 17.75 30.86 -10.25
N GLN A 309 17.62 32.01 -9.60
CA GLN A 309 18.18 32.26 -8.27
C GLN A 309 17.30 31.69 -7.17
N THR A 310 17.92 31.19 -6.12
CA THR A 310 17.23 30.60 -4.96
C THR A 310 17.26 31.55 -3.77
N TYR A 311 16.13 31.68 -3.08
CA TYR A 311 15.94 32.54 -1.92
C TYR A 311 15.14 31.80 -0.85
N GLU A 312 15.20 32.27 0.39
CA GLU A 312 14.20 31.92 1.39
C GLU A 312 12.84 32.48 0.98
N ARG A 313 11.81 31.63 0.97
CA ARG A 313 10.44 31.97 0.53
C ARG A 313 9.94 33.25 1.17
N ALA A 314 10.09 33.39 2.48
CA ALA A 314 9.56 34.54 3.22
C ALA A 314 10.16 35.88 2.73
N TYR A 315 11.46 35.93 2.44
CA TYR A 315 12.13 37.17 2.06
C TYR A 315 11.90 37.54 0.60
N ILE A 316 11.92 36.57 -0.32
CA ILE A 316 11.66 36.87 -1.75
C ILE A 316 10.19 37.15 -2.02
N GLN A 317 9.27 36.52 -1.29
CA GLN A 317 7.85 36.84 -1.37
C GLN A 317 7.60 38.26 -0.89
N LYS A 318 8.16 38.66 0.26
CA LYS A 318 8.09 40.05 0.75
C LYS A 318 8.67 41.06 -0.25
N TRP A 319 9.78 40.72 -0.90
CA TRP A 319 10.39 41.57 -1.93
C TRP A 319 9.44 41.82 -3.10
N ILE A 320 8.77 40.78 -3.60
CA ILE A 320 7.78 40.86 -4.68
C ILE A 320 6.53 41.62 -4.23
N ASP A 321 6.07 41.37 -3.00
CA ASP A 321 4.86 41.99 -2.43
C ASP A 321 5.02 43.49 -2.19
N CYS A 322 6.25 43.98 -1.96
CA CYS A 322 6.58 45.41 -1.94
C CYS A 322 6.54 46.07 -3.34
N GLY A 323 6.10 45.36 -4.37
CA GLY A 323 5.97 45.87 -5.74
C GLY A 323 7.24 45.74 -6.58
N ASN A 324 8.31 45.14 -6.04
CA ASN A 324 9.56 44.98 -6.80
C ASN A 324 9.42 43.84 -7.82
N ARG A 325 9.73 44.13 -9.08
CA ARG A 325 9.64 43.16 -10.20
C ARG A 325 11.02 42.72 -10.72
N THR A 326 12.06 42.96 -9.95
CA THR A 326 13.44 42.59 -10.28
C THR A 326 13.95 41.53 -9.30
N CYS A 327 14.83 40.65 -9.80
CA CYS A 327 15.56 39.69 -8.98
C CYS A 327 16.55 40.44 -8.07
N PRO A 328 16.52 40.28 -6.74
CA PRO A 328 17.40 41.01 -5.82
C PRO A 328 18.90 40.82 -6.10
N LYS A 329 19.31 39.63 -6.54
CA LYS A 329 20.74 39.28 -6.75
C LYS A 329 21.23 39.62 -8.16
N THR A 330 20.43 39.33 -9.18
CA THR A 330 20.84 39.53 -10.59
C THR A 330 20.35 40.84 -11.19
N GLN A 331 19.47 41.57 -10.50
CA GLN A 331 18.81 42.81 -10.96
C GLN A 331 18.02 42.65 -12.28
N GLN A 332 17.88 41.42 -12.79
CA GLN A 332 17.10 41.11 -13.97
C GLN A 332 15.61 41.14 -13.65
N LYS A 333 14.78 41.58 -14.60
CA LYS A 333 13.32 41.59 -14.47
C LYS A 333 12.79 40.16 -14.40
N LEU A 334 11.94 39.88 -13.41
CA LEU A 334 11.29 38.58 -13.26
C LEU A 334 10.25 38.40 -14.39
N GLN A 335 10.38 37.33 -15.17
CA GLN A 335 9.45 37.01 -16.26
C GLN A 335 8.08 36.56 -15.71
N ASN A 336 8.10 35.83 -14.59
CA ASN A 336 6.93 35.47 -13.82
C ASN A 336 7.24 35.60 -12.31
N LEU A 337 6.19 35.70 -11.50
CA LEU A 337 6.31 35.84 -10.04
C LEU A 337 6.09 34.51 -9.32
N THR A 338 6.19 33.38 -10.03
CA THR A 338 5.99 32.06 -9.47
C THR A 338 7.23 31.61 -8.69
N LEU A 339 7.05 31.22 -7.43
CA LEU A 339 8.11 30.70 -6.57
C LEU A 339 8.09 29.17 -6.56
N THR A 340 9.03 28.55 -7.28
CA THR A 340 9.13 27.10 -7.39
C THR A 340 9.97 26.55 -6.22
N PRO A 341 9.47 25.61 -5.40
CA PRO A 341 10.26 25.02 -4.31
C PRO A 341 11.54 24.34 -4.81
N ASN A 342 12.68 24.56 -4.13
CA ASN A 342 13.96 23.90 -4.41
C ASN A 342 14.19 22.75 -3.41
N TYR A 343 13.51 21.62 -3.63
CA TYR A 343 13.59 20.47 -2.73
C TYR A 343 15.01 19.89 -2.62
N VAL A 344 15.81 19.99 -3.69
CA VAL A 344 17.20 19.50 -3.71
C VAL A 344 18.06 20.32 -2.76
N LEU A 345 18.03 21.64 -2.87
CA LEU A 345 18.80 22.52 -1.99
C LEU A 345 18.32 22.39 -0.53
N ARG A 346 17.01 22.22 -0.33
CA ARG A 346 16.44 21.97 1.00
C ARG A 346 17.03 20.71 1.64
N SER A 347 17.11 19.61 0.88
CA SER A 347 17.72 18.36 1.37
C SER A 347 19.22 18.51 1.69
N LEU A 348 19.96 19.23 0.86
CA LEU A 348 21.39 19.49 1.08
C LEU A 348 21.64 20.36 2.33
N ILE A 349 20.81 21.38 2.54
CA ILE A 349 20.86 22.22 3.75
C ILE A 349 20.54 21.41 5.00
N MET A 350 19.55 20.50 4.93
CA MET A 350 19.21 19.61 6.05
C MET A 350 20.38 18.70 6.42
N GLN A 351 21.02 18.06 5.42
CA GLN A 351 22.20 17.22 5.63
C GLN A 351 23.40 18.01 6.19
N TRP A 352 23.60 19.25 5.75
CA TRP A 352 24.66 20.11 6.28
C TRP A 352 24.42 20.51 7.73
N CYS A 353 23.17 20.81 8.12
CA CYS A 353 22.81 21.13 9.50
C CYS A 353 23.04 19.94 10.45
N GLU A 354 22.70 18.73 9.99
CA GLU A 354 22.94 17.49 10.73
C GLU A 354 24.43 17.25 10.99
N LEU A 355 25.26 17.42 9.96
CA LEU A 355 26.71 17.22 10.04
C LEU A 355 27.40 18.23 10.98
N HIS A 356 26.92 19.47 11.03
CA HIS A 356 27.53 20.55 11.82
C HIS A 356 26.87 20.79 13.18
N LYS A 357 25.91 19.93 13.57
CA LYS A 357 25.13 20.05 14.83
C LYS A 357 24.52 21.43 15.06
N VAL A 358 24.23 22.16 13.98
CA VAL A 358 23.47 23.41 14.04
C VAL A 358 22.03 23.00 14.34
N GLU A 359 21.42 23.58 15.38
CA GLU A 359 20.02 23.27 15.73
C GLU A 359 19.16 23.33 14.48
N GLN A 360 18.62 22.17 14.09
CA GLN A 360 17.58 22.11 13.06
C GLN A 360 16.49 23.09 13.48
N PRO A 361 15.89 23.85 12.54
CA PRO A 361 14.68 24.60 12.85
C PRO A 361 13.64 23.58 13.32
N ARG A 362 13.49 23.43 14.64
CA ARG A 362 12.45 22.62 15.26
C ARG A 362 11.14 23.06 14.65
N LYS A 363 10.19 22.12 14.50
CA LYS A 363 8.81 22.34 14.08
C LYS A 363 8.01 23.20 15.07
N THR A 364 8.58 24.29 15.58
CA THR A 364 7.84 25.41 16.18
C THR A 364 7.33 26.25 15.04
N VAL A 365 6.12 25.93 14.60
CA VAL A 365 5.40 26.68 13.58
C VAL A 365 4.96 28.00 14.22
N SER A 366 5.69 29.07 13.98
CA SER A 366 5.26 30.44 14.25
C SER A 366 5.27 31.21 12.93
N GLY A 367 4.16 31.14 12.20
CA GLY A 367 3.93 31.86 10.93
C GLY A 367 2.74 32.79 11.04
N TRP A 368 2.76 33.91 10.31
CA TRP A 368 1.77 34.99 10.38
C TRP A 368 0.76 34.84 9.22
N ILE A 369 -0.55 34.89 9.49
CA ILE A 369 -1.62 34.89 8.46
C ILE A 369 -2.40 36.21 8.55
N ARG A 370 -2.79 36.77 7.39
CA ARG A 370 -3.49 38.06 7.27
C ARG A 370 -4.99 37.86 7.00
N LYS A 371 -5.86 38.56 7.74
CA LYS A 371 -7.30 38.65 7.44
C LYS A 371 -7.60 39.74 6.40
N SER A 372 -8.84 39.75 5.92
CA SER A 372 -9.40 40.69 4.93
C SER A 372 -9.40 42.16 5.40
N ASP A 373 -9.20 42.41 6.69
CA ASP A 373 -9.12 43.71 7.34
C ASP A 373 -7.68 44.25 7.46
N GLY A 374 -6.67 43.46 7.06
CA GLY A 374 -5.27 43.86 7.08
C GLY A 374 -4.54 43.61 8.42
N ALA A 375 -5.18 43.02 9.43
CA ALA A 375 -4.51 42.63 10.67
C ALA A 375 -3.74 41.29 10.51
N PHE A 376 -2.60 41.19 11.20
CA PHE A 376 -1.80 39.97 11.27
C PHE A 376 -2.13 39.17 12.53
N HIS A 377 -2.23 37.84 12.38
CA HIS A 377 -2.47 36.92 13.48
C HIS A 377 -1.37 35.84 13.53
N GLU A 378 -0.83 35.58 14.73
CA GLU A 378 0.20 34.57 15.00
C GLU A 378 -0.40 33.15 15.01
N PHE A 379 0.26 32.15 14.42
CA PHE A 379 -0.16 30.73 14.37
C PHE A 379 -0.58 30.13 15.72
N THR A 380 -0.12 30.72 16.84
CA THR A 380 -0.49 30.34 18.20
C THR A 380 -1.99 30.37 18.43
N ALA A 381 -2.76 31.38 17.97
CA ALA A 381 -4.20 31.36 18.25
C ALA A 381 -5.06 30.57 17.27
N ASP A 382 -4.58 30.19 16.08
CA ASP A 382 -5.28 29.18 15.27
C ASP A 382 -5.16 27.80 15.95
N ARG A 383 -3.98 27.49 16.51
CA ARG A 383 -3.80 26.27 17.31
C ARG A 383 -4.62 26.30 18.60
N VAL A 384 -4.58 27.40 19.37
CA VAL A 384 -5.41 27.55 20.58
C VAL A 384 -6.90 27.49 20.25
N ALA A 385 -7.34 28.11 19.15
CA ALA A 385 -8.73 28.03 18.71
C ALA A 385 -9.12 26.58 18.35
N ILE A 386 -8.26 25.86 17.64
CA ILE A 386 -8.47 24.44 17.34
C ILE A 386 -8.49 23.61 18.62
N ASP A 387 -7.60 23.84 19.57
CA ASP A 387 -7.57 23.13 20.85
C ASP A 387 -8.88 23.37 21.65
N VAL A 388 -9.38 24.61 21.66
CA VAL A 388 -10.69 24.94 22.24
C VAL A 388 -11.83 24.21 21.51
N LEU A 389 -11.79 24.16 20.17
CA LEU A 389 -12.77 23.40 19.40
C LEU A 389 -12.72 21.91 19.77
N VAL A 390 -11.53 21.29 19.85
CA VAL A 390 -11.35 19.89 20.25
C VAL A 390 -11.93 19.61 21.65
N CYS A 391 -11.73 20.53 22.60
CA CYS A 391 -12.37 20.48 23.91
C CYS A 391 -13.91 20.55 23.81
N ASN A 392 -14.44 21.45 22.98
CA ASN A 392 -15.88 21.64 22.82
C ASN A 392 -16.58 20.45 22.16
N ILE A 393 -15.94 19.76 21.20
CA ILE A 393 -16.49 18.51 20.63
C ILE A 393 -16.53 17.38 21.67
N SER A 394 -15.73 17.47 22.73
CA SER A 394 -15.74 16.51 23.85
C SER A 394 -16.73 16.90 24.96
N SER A 395 -17.43 18.02 24.83
CA SER A 395 -18.39 18.52 25.85
C SER A 395 -19.63 17.62 25.96
N ARG A 396 -20.45 17.82 27.00
CA ARG A 396 -21.74 17.13 27.15
C ARG A 396 -22.90 17.81 26.40
N SER A 397 -22.68 18.99 25.86
CA SER A 397 -23.68 19.79 25.17
C SER A 397 -23.73 19.41 23.69
N LEU A 398 -24.88 18.93 23.21
CA LEU A 398 -25.07 18.59 21.81
C LEU A 398 -24.85 19.80 20.89
N GLU A 399 -25.20 21.00 21.35
CA GLU A 399 -25.03 22.22 20.57
C GLU A 399 -23.54 22.61 20.42
N ASP A 400 -22.77 22.49 21.50
CA ASP A 400 -21.33 22.76 21.47
C ASP A 400 -20.61 21.72 20.59
N GLN A 401 -20.99 20.45 20.69
CA GLN A 401 -20.50 19.39 19.82
C GLN A 401 -20.80 19.68 18.35
N ARG A 402 -22.05 20.04 18.04
CA ARG A 402 -22.49 20.33 16.67
C ARG A 402 -21.76 21.51 16.08
N SER A 403 -21.69 22.62 16.81
CA SER A 403 -21.01 23.84 16.39
C SER A 403 -19.51 23.62 16.21
N ALA A 404 -18.85 22.95 17.16
CA ALA A 404 -17.42 22.68 17.07
C ALA A 404 -17.07 21.71 15.93
N ALA A 405 -17.86 20.65 15.72
CA ALA A 405 -17.67 19.74 14.59
C ALA A 405 -17.88 20.45 13.24
N ALA A 406 -18.87 21.35 13.14
CA ALA A 406 -19.10 22.15 11.95
C ALA A 406 -17.92 23.08 11.63
N GLU A 407 -17.33 23.69 12.65
CA GLU A 407 -16.18 24.59 12.48
C GLU A 407 -14.91 23.81 12.11
N LEU A 408 -14.63 22.68 12.77
CA LEU A 408 -13.51 21.80 12.39
C LEU A 408 -13.64 21.32 10.94
N ARG A 409 -14.85 20.96 10.50
CA ARG A 409 -15.14 20.62 9.11
C ARG A 409 -14.79 21.77 8.16
N SER A 410 -15.17 23.01 8.52
CA SER A 410 -14.88 24.22 7.75
C SER A 410 -13.38 24.49 7.66
N LEU A 411 -12.67 24.43 8.78
CA LEU A 411 -11.22 24.65 8.84
C LEU A 411 -10.44 23.62 8.01
N ALA A 412 -10.78 22.33 8.13
CA ALA A 412 -10.14 21.25 7.36
C ALA A 412 -10.35 21.39 5.84
N LYS A 413 -11.44 22.02 5.40
CA LYS A 413 -11.70 22.27 3.97
C LYS A 413 -10.76 23.34 3.39
N ARG A 414 -10.36 24.33 4.19
CA ARG A 414 -9.73 25.59 3.72
C ARG A 414 -8.26 25.46 3.33
N SER A 415 -7.47 24.68 4.05
CA SER A 415 -6.03 24.57 3.80
C SER A 415 -5.46 23.23 4.28
N THR A 416 -4.31 22.84 3.73
CA THR A 416 -3.56 21.67 4.20
C THR A 416 -2.99 21.89 5.60
N ASP A 417 -2.54 23.10 5.93
CA ASP A 417 -1.99 23.43 7.26
C ASP A 417 -3.03 23.24 8.36
N ASN A 418 -4.29 23.62 8.13
CA ASN A 418 -5.38 23.38 9.07
C ASN A 418 -5.61 21.87 9.28
N ARG A 419 -5.48 21.05 8.22
CA ARG A 419 -5.63 19.60 8.34
C ARG A 419 -4.53 18.98 9.19
N ILE A 420 -3.32 19.52 9.11
CA ILE A 420 -2.19 19.10 9.95
C ILE A 420 -2.46 19.51 11.40
N LEU A 421 -2.78 20.78 11.63
CA LEU A 421 -3.07 21.31 12.97
C LEU A 421 -4.21 20.58 13.69
N ILE A 422 -5.33 20.34 13.00
CA ILE A 422 -6.49 19.64 13.57
C ILE A 422 -6.11 18.21 13.95
N ALA A 423 -5.30 17.54 13.13
CA ALA A 423 -4.83 16.19 13.44
C ALA A 423 -3.85 16.20 14.65
N GLU A 424 -2.90 17.13 14.68
CA GLU A 424 -1.94 17.31 15.78
C GLU A 424 -2.60 17.70 17.11
N ALA A 425 -3.71 18.44 17.06
CA ALA A 425 -4.54 18.78 18.23
C ALA A 425 -5.35 17.58 18.76
N GLY A 426 -5.27 16.41 18.13
CA GLY A 426 -5.96 15.20 18.60
C GLY A 426 -7.46 15.16 18.28
N ALA A 427 -7.91 15.91 17.27
CA ALA A 427 -9.33 15.93 16.90
C ALA A 427 -9.82 14.59 16.30
N ILE A 428 -8.93 13.83 15.64
CA ILE A 428 -9.31 12.63 14.87
C ILE A 428 -10.02 11.58 15.74
N PRO A 429 -9.47 11.10 16.87
CA PRO A 429 -10.15 10.11 17.72
C PRO A 429 -11.52 10.59 18.23
N VAL A 430 -11.64 11.88 18.54
CA VAL A 430 -12.91 12.43 19.04
C VAL A 430 -13.95 12.52 17.92
N LEU A 431 -13.55 12.93 16.72
CA LEU A 431 -14.41 12.93 15.53
C LEU A 431 -14.87 11.50 15.19
N VAL A 432 -14.01 10.50 15.32
CA VAL A 432 -14.37 9.09 15.14
C VAL A 432 -15.44 8.65 16.14
N LYS A 433 -15.33 9.07 17.41
CA LYS A 433 -16.35 8.79 18.43
C LYS A 433 -17.71 9.44 18.07
N LEU A 434 -17.70 10.66 17.55
CA LEU A 434 -18.92 11.37 17.14
C LEU A 434 -19.64 10.74 15.94
N LEU A 435 -19.01 9.85 15.19
CA LEU A 435 -19.70 9.08 14.13
C LEU A 435 -20.81 8.18 14.70
N SER A 436 -20.73 7.82 15.97
CA SER A 436 -21.74 7.03 16.69
C SER A 436 -22.75 7.90 17.46
N ALA A 437 -22.79 9.22 17.23
CA ALA A 437 -23.76 10.10 17.87
C ALA A 437 -25.18 9.87 17.31
N ASP A 438 -26.19 9.96 18.18
CA ASP A 438 -27.60 9.84 17.80
C ASP A 438 -28.09 11.04 16.96
N ASP A 439 -27.40 12.18 17.05
CA ASP A 439 -27.71 13.37 16.28
C ASP A 439 -27.14 13.28 14.86
N HIS A 440 -28.04 13.19 13.87
CA HIS A 440 -27.67 13.09 12.46
C HIS A 440 -26.78 14.24 11.97
N LYS A 441 -26.92 15.46 12.54
CA LYS A 441 -26.15 16.63 12.10
C LYS A 441 -24.73 16.58 12.64
N ILE A 442 -24.55 16.15 13.88
CA ILE A 442 -23.22 15.87 14.46
C ILE A 442 -22.52 14.78 13.65
N GLN A 443 -23.21 13.68 13.36
CA GLN A 443 -22.66 12.58 12.56
C GLN A 443 -22.23 13.05 11.16
N GLU A 444 -23.07 13.85 10.48
CA GLU A 444 -22.75 14.45 9.17
C GLU A 444 -21.53 15.37 9.23
N HIS A 445 -21.44 16.24 10.24
CA HIS A 445 -20.29 17.12 10.42
C HIS A 445 -19.01 16.32 10.70
N ALA A 446 -19.09 15.30 11.56
CA ALA A 446 -17.96 14.45 11.91
C ALA A 446 -17.40 13.69 10.70
N VAL A 447 -18.26 12.99 9.94
CA VAL A 447 -17.80 12.23 8.75
C VAL A 447 -17.23 13.14 7.68
N THR A 448 -17.82 14.32 7.49
CA THR A 448 -17.32 15.29 6.50
C THR A 448 -16.00 15.92 6.94
N ALA A 449 -15.81 16.17 8.23
CA ALA A 449 -14.53 16.63 8.77
C ALA A 449 -13.43 15.58 8.53
N LEU A 450 -13.71 14.29 8.81
CA LEU A 450 -12.78 13.20 8.55
C LEU A 450 -12.43 13.06 7.07
N LEU A 451 -13.42 13.19 6.17
CA LEU A 451 -13.18 13.24 4.72
C LEU A 451 -12.25 14.40 4.34
N ASN A 452 -12.48 15.60 4.86
CA ASN A 452 -11.63 16.76 4.55
C ASN A 452 -10.21 16.58 5.09
N LEU A 453 -10.07 15.99 6.29
CA LEU A 453 -8.78 15.66 6.89
C LEU A 453 -8.04 14.58 6.08
N SER A 454 -8.75 13.59 5.55
CA SER A 454 -8.17 12.50 4.76
C SER A 454 -7.63 12.95 3.41
N ILE A 455 -7.95 14.16 2.93
CA ILE A 455 -7.34 14.72 1.72
C ILE A 455 -5.81 14.80 1.87
N TYR A 456 -5.32 15.13 3.07
CA TYR A 456 -3.89 15.08 3.36
C TYR A 456 -3.44 13.62 3.60
N GLU A 457 -2.42 13.17 2.88
CA GLU A 457 -2.01 11.77 2.85
C GLU A 457 -1.61 11.21 4.21
N HIS A 458 -0.86 11.97 5.00
CA HIS A 458 -0.42 11.53 6.33
C HIS A 458 -1.58 11.29 7.30
N ASN A 459 -2.67 12.06 7.16
CA ASN A 459 -3.85 11.92 8.01
C ASN A 459 -4.65 10.64 7.71
N LYS A 460 -4.57 10.08 6.50
CA LYS A 460 -5.30 8.85 6.14
C LYS A 460 -4.95 7.71 7.08
N GLU A 461 -3.66 7.57 7.38
CA GLU A 461 -3.18 6.57 8.31
C GLU A 461 -3.63 6.84 9.74
N LEU A 462 -3.53 8.09 10.22
CA LEU A 462 -4.01 8.49 11.55
C LEU A 462 -5.50 8.19 11.74
N ILE A 463 -6.33 8.47 10.74
CA ILE A 463 -7.78 8.18 10.74
C ILE A 463 -8.04 6.67 10.88
N VAL A 464 -7.30 5.85 10.13
CA VAL A 464 -7.46 4.39 10.17
C VAL A 464 -6.89 3.80 11.47
N LEU A 465 -5.80 4.34 12.02
CA LEU A 465 -5.27 3.95 13.33
C LEU A 465 -6.23 4.30 14.47
N ALA A 466 -6.94 5.42 14.37
CA ALA A 466 -8.00 5.82 15.32
C ALA A 466 -9.26 4.95 15.25
N GLY A 467 -9.29 3.89 14.41
CA GLY A 467 -10.41 2.94 14.34
C GLY A 467 -11.61 3.43 13.54
N ALA A 468 -11.44 4.41 12.64
CA ALA A 468 -12.55 5.03 11.93
C ALA A 468 -13.34 4.12 10.98
N ILE A 469 -12.77 3.02 10.49
CA ILE A 469 -13.37 2.20 9.42
C ILE A 469 -14.75 1.66 9.81
N GLY A 470 -14.87 1.03 10.98
CA GLY A 470 -16.15 0.48 11.46
C GLY A 470 -17.23 1.54 11.62
N PRO A 471 -16.98 2.63 12.38
CA PRO A 471 -17.92 3.74 12.51
C PRO A 471 -18.30 4.40 11.17
N ILE A 472 -17.36 4.58 10.23
CA ILE A 472 -17.68 5.12 8.90
C ILE A 472 -18.64 4.18 8.14
N ILE A 473 -18.44 2.87 8.22
CA ILE A 473 -19.36 1.88 7.62
C ILE A 473 -20.74 1.94 8.27
N GLN A 474 -20.82 2.17 9.58
CA GLN A 474 -22.10 2.36 10.27
C GLN A 474 -22.85 3.60 9.77
N VAL A 475 -22.14 4.73 9.59
CA VAL A 475 -22.71 5.94 8.97
C VAL A 475 -23.17 5.66 7.54
N LEU A 476 -22.39 4.91 6.76
CA LEU A 476 -22.75 4.56 5.39
C LEU A 476 -24.05 3.73 5.29
N ARG A 477 -24.34 2.89 6.28
CA ARG A 477 -25.58 2.09 6.35
C ARG A 477 -26.79 2.91 6.80
N GLY A 478 -26.65 3.64 7.91
CA GLY A 478 -27.80 4.20 8.63
C GLY A 478 -27.89 5.72 8.67
N GLY A 479 -26.90 6.44 8.15
CA GLY A 479 -26.85 7.90 8.22
C GLY A 479 -27.83 8.60 7.27
N SER A 480 -27.91 9.93 7.37
CA SER A 480 -28.61 10.76 6.39
C SER A 480 -27.99 10.58 4.99
N MET A 481 -28.74 10.86 3.92
CA MET A 481 -28.20 10.71 2.55
C MET A 481 -26.88 11.48 2.34
N GLU A 482 -26.78 12.70 2.87
CA GLU A 482 -25.54 13.49 2.83
C GLU A 482 -24.41 12.83 3.64
N ALA A 483 -24.70 12.29 4.82
CA ALA A 483 -23.70 11.59 5.63
C ALA A 483 -23.22 10.30 4.95
N ARG A 484 -24.12 9.55 4.31
CA ARG A 484 -23.80 8.33 3.54
C ARG A 484 -22.92 8.63 2.33
N GLU A 485 -23.25 9.68 1.57
CA GLU A 485 -22.43 10.21 0.47
C GLU A 485 -21.01 10.55 0.94
N ASN A 486 -20.90 11.34 2.01
CA ASN A 486 -19.61 11.74 2.57
C ASN A 486 -18.85 10.55 3.16
N ALA A 487 -19.53 9.54 3.73
CA ALA A 487 -18.91 8.30 4.19
C ALA A 487 -18.32 7.48 3.04
N ALA A 488 -19.03 7.34 1.92
CA ALA A 488 -18.53 6.67 0.73
C ALA A 488 -17.30 7.40 0.15
N ALA A 489 -17.35 8.73 0.08
CA ALA A 489 -16.20 9.54 -0.33
C ALA A 489 -15.00 9.41 0.62
N ALA A 490 -15.24 9.31 1.94
CA ALA A 490 -14.18 9.08 2.92
C ALA A 490 -13.54 7.70 2.73
N ILE A 491 -14.35 6.65 2.54
CA ILE A 491 -13.86 5.30 2.21
C ILE A 491 -13.00 5.32 0.95
N PHE A 492 -13.46 5.98 -0.12
CA PHE A 492 -12.66 6.15 -1.33
C PHE A 492 -11.32 6.81 -1.03
N SER A 493 -11.33 7.97 -0.35
CA SER A 493 -10.11 8.71 0.01
C SER A 493 -9.11 7.87 0.81
N LEU A 494 -9.59 7.11 1.80
CA LEU A 494 -8.75 6.24 2.63
C LEU A 494 -8.20 5.05 1.83
N SER A 495 -9.01 4.48 0.93
CA SER A 495 -8.63 3.33 0.09
C SER A 495 -7.57 3.66 -0.96
N LEU A 496 -7.20 4.94 -1.16
CA LEU A 496 -6.05 5.31 -2.00
C LEU A 496 -4.73 4.72 -1.47
N ILE A 497 -4.65 4.45 -0.16
CA ILE A 497 -3.57 3.65 0.43
C ILE A 497 -3.89 2.17 0.26
N ASP A 498 -2.98 1.38 -0.33
CA ASP A 498 -3.22 -0.05 -0.61
C ASP A 498 -3.55 -0.88 0.65
N ASP A 499 -2.84 -0.64 1.76
CA ASP A 499 -3.06 -1.30 3.07
C ASP A 499 -4.50 -1.12 3.55
N ASN A 500 -5.08 0.04 3.28
CA ASN A 500 -6.45 0.35 3.66
C ASN A 500 -7.46 -0.39 2.78
N LYS A 501 -7.13 -0.74 1.52
CA LYS A 501 -8.05 -1.51 0.66
C LYS A 501 -8.35 -2.88 1.26
N ILE A 502 -7.33 -3.56 1.81
CA ILE A 502 -7.49 -4.85 2.49
C ILE A 502 -8.32 -4.67 3.77
N THR A 503 -7.96 -3.69 4.59
CA THR A 503 -8.62 -3.46 5.89
C THR A 503 -10.08 -3.08 5.73
N ILE A 504 -10.40 -2.17 4.80
CA ILE A 504 -11.77 -1.74 4.49
C ILE A 504 -12.55 -2.89 3.85
N GLY A 505 -11.96 -3.58 2.88
CA GLY A 505 -12.63 -4.68 2.19
C GLY A 505 -12.86 -5.92 3.06
N SER A 506 -12.12 -6.07 4.16
CA SER A 506 -12.34 -7.13 5.16
C SER A 506 -13.32 -6.72 6.25
N ALA A 507 -13.68 -5.44 6.34
CA ALA A 507 -14.57 -4.96 7.37
C ALA A 507 -16.01 -5.48 7.13
N PRO A 508 -16.66 -6.07 8.15
CA PRO A 508 -17.97 -6.66 8.02
C PRO A 508 -18.98 -5.70 7.40
N GLY A 509 -19.55 -6.12 6.27
CA GLY A 509 -20.52 -5.44 5.43
C GLY A 509 -20.16 -4.04 4.93
N ALA A 510 -18.86 -3.77 4.71
CA ALA A 510 -18.42 -2.61 3.95
C ALA A 510 -19.01 -2.62 2.53
N PHE A 511 -18.94 -3.76 1.85
CA PHE A 511 -19.49 -3.93 0.51
C PHE A 511 -21.01 -3.81 0.48
N ASP A 512 -21.73 -4.45 1.42
CA ASP A 512 -23.19 -4.37 1.48
C ASP A 512 -23.67 -2.92 1.55
N ALA A 513 -23.05 -2.10 2.41
CA ALA A 513 -23.40 -0.70 2.59
C ALA A 513 -23.11 0.17 1.34
N LEU A 514 -21.98 -0.08 0.67
CA LEU A 514 -21.62 0.61 -0.58
C LEU A 514 -22.54 0.21 -1.73
N ILE A 515 -22.88 -1.07 -1.83
CA ILE A 515 -23.77 -1.62 -2.87
C ILE A 515 -25.20 -1.11 -2.67
N GLU A 516 -25.66 -1.00 -1.43
CA GLU A 516 -26.96 -0.40 -1.11
C GLU A 516 -27.02 1.08 -1.52
N LEU A 517 -25.96 1.86 -1.24
CA LEU A 517 -25.86 3.24 -1.70
C LEU A 517 -25.76 3.34 -3.23
N LEU A 518 -25.08 2.40 -3.89
CA LEU A 518 -25.05 2.31 -5.35
C LEU A 518 -26.43 2.03 -5.95
N TYR A 519 -27.26 1.25 -5.26
CA TYR A 519 -28.60 0.88 -5.72
C TYR A 519 -29.65 1.96 -5.48
N SER A 520 -29.68 2.53 -4.27
CA SER A 520 -30.75 3.41 -3.77
C SER A 520 -30.32 4.87 -3.56
N GLY A 521 -29.04 5.17 -3.78
CA GLY A 521 -28.46 6.48 -3.55
C GLY A 521 -29.00 7.59 -4.44
N SER A 522 -28.75 8.84 -4.02
CA SER A 522 -28.82 10.00 -4.92
C SER A 522 -27.82 9.83 -6.07
N HIS A 523 -27.94 10.62 -7.14
CA HIS A 523 -26.94 10.58 -8.22
C HIS A 523 -25.49 10.78 -7.70
N ARG A 524 -25.30 11.66 -6.71
CA ARG A 524 -24.02 11.86 -6.04
C ARG A 524 -23.62 10.61 -5.24
N GLY A 525 -24.53 10.08 -4.43
CA GLY A 525 -24.27 8.88 -3.61
C GLY A 525 -23.90 7.66 -4.43
N LYS A 526 -24.60 7.43 -5.55
CA LYS A 526 -24.25 6.35 -6.48
C LYS A 526 -22.86 6.55 -7.06
N LYS A 527 -22.47 7.78 -7.41
CA LYS A 527 -21.15 8.09 -7.97
C LYS A 527 -20.02 7.90 -6.95
N ASP A 528 -20.24 8.38 -5.72
CA ASP A 528 -19.29 8.23 -4.62
C ASP A 528 -19.12 6.74 -4.26
N ALA A 529 -20.23 5.99 -4.19
CA ALA A 529 -20.22 4.54 -3.99
C ALA A 529 -19.50 3.79 -5.12
N ALA A 530 -19.79 4.11 -6.38
CA ALA A 530 -19.14 3.49 -7.53
C ALA A 530 -17.63 3.72 -7.53
N THR A 531 -17.20 4.94 -7.20
CA THR A 531 -15.77 5.30 -7.15
C THR A 531 -15.05 4.56 -6.02
N ALA A 532 -15.67 4.46 -4.84
CA ALA A 532 -15.16 3.67 -3.73
C ALA A 532 -15.06 2.18 -4.08
N LEU A 533 -16.13 1.59 -4.63
CA LEU A 533 -16.17 0.19 -5.03
C LEU A 533 -15.13 -0.14 -6.10
N PHE A 534 -14.99 0.71 -7.12
CA PHE A 534 -13.95 0.56 -8.14
C PHE A 534 -12.56 0.51 -7.50
N ASN A 535 -12.21 1.49 -6.67
CA ASN A 535 -10.87 1.58 -6.10
C ASN A 535 -10.58 0.44 -5.10
N LEU A 536 -11.58 0.00 -4.33
CA LEU A 536 -11.46 -1.17 -3.45
C LEU A 536 -11.25 -2.45 -4.26
N CYS A 537 -11.95 -2.63 -5.37
CA CYS A 537 -11.87 -3.82 -6.24
C CYS A 537 -10.61 -3.86 -7.12
N ILE A 538 -9.77 -2.80 -7.13
CA ILE A 538 -8.44 -2.89 -7.76
C ILE A 538 -7.64 -4.02 -7.10
N TYR A 539 -7.78 -4.18 -5.78
CA TYR A 539 -7.22 -5.32 -5.05
C TYR A 539 -8.00 -6.61 -5.35
N GLN A 540 -7.31 -7.69 -5.73
CA GLN A 540 -7.95 -8.93 -6.19
C GLN A 540 -8.90 -9.54 -5.16
N GLY A 541 -8.48 -9.65 -3.89
CA GLY A 541 -9.31 -10.28 -2.87
C GLY A 541 -10.63 -9.55 -2.56
N ASN A 542 -10.70 -8.27 -2.93
CA ASN A 542 -11.93 -7.49 -2.82
C ASN A 542 -12.93 -7.77 -3.96
N LYS A 543 -12.48 -8.30 -5.11
CA LYS A 543 -13.35 -8.60 -6.25
C LYS A 543 -14.32 -9.73 -5.91
N ALA A 544 -13.82 -10.82 -5.34
CA ALA A 544 -14.65 -11.95 -4.88
C ALA A 544 -15.68 -11.49 -3.84
N ARG A 545 -15.25 -10.68 -2.87
CA ARG A 545 -16.12 -10.14 -1.81
C ARG A 545 -17.24 -9.26 -2.37
N ALA A 546 -16.92 -8.37 -3.33
CA ALA A 546 -17.92 -7.55 -3.99
C ALA A 546 -18.95 -8.40 -4.77
N ILE A 547 -18.51 -9.46 -5.45
CA ILE A 547 -19.41 -10.40 -6.16
C ILE A 547 -20.34 -11.12 -5.19
N ARG A 548 -19.81 -11.67 -4.09
CA ARG A 548 -20.59 -12.37 -3.06
C ARG A 548 -21.59 -11.45 -2.36
N ALA A 549 -21.25 -10.17 -2.20
CA ALA A 549 -22.15 -9.13 -1.69
C ALA A 549 -23.22 -8.65 -2.70
N GLY A 550 -23.28 -9.23 -3.91
CA GLY A 550 -24.36 -8.99 -4.86
C GLY A 550 -24.21 -7.74 -5.73
N ILE A 551 -22.97 -7.26 -5.97
CA ILE A 551 -22.72 -6.02 -6.73
C ILE A 551 -23.28 -6.04 -8.18
N LEU A 552 -23.46 -7.22 -8.78
CA LEU A 552 -23.89 -7.32 -10.18
C LEU A 552 -25.31 -6.78 -10.43
N SER A 553 -26.25 -6.97 -9.49
CA SER A 553 -27.63 -6.53 -9.70
C SER A 553 -27.74 -5.00 -9.86
N PRO A 554 -27.14 -4.18 -8.98
CA PRO A 554 -27.09 -2.73 -9.19
C PRO A 554 -26.37 -2.31 -10.47
N LEU A 555 -25.25 -2.95 -10.82
CA LEU A 555 -24.50 -2.61 -12.03
C LEU A 555 -25.32 -2.86 -13.31
N LEU A 556 -26.03 -3.99 -13.39
CA LEU A 556 -26.86 -4.31 -14.55
C LEU A 556 -28.06 -3.36 -14.66
N LYS A 557 -28.67 -2.97 -13.53
CA LYS A 557 -29.72 -1.95 -13.52
C LYS A 557 -29.21 -0.61 -14.06
N MET A 558 -28.01 -0.19 -13.67
CA MET A 558 -27.38 1.04 -14.17
C MET A 558 -27.09 0.99 -15.69
N LEU A 559 -26.78 -0.18 -16.25
CA LEU A 559 -26.61 -0.34 -17.70
C LEU A 559 -27.93 -0.25 -18.49
N GLN A 560 -29.06 -0.54 -17.84
CA GLN A 560 -30.40 -0.52 -18.45
C GLN A 560 -31.14 0.81 -18.25
N GLU A 561 -30.66 1.67 -17.34
CA GLU A 561 -31.23 2.99 -17.11
C GLU A 561 -31.04 3.88 -18.37
N PRO A 562 -32.05 4.71 -18.73
CA PRO A 562 -31.94 5.61 -19.88
C PRO A 562 -30.71 6.52 -19.81
N LEU A 563 -30.12 6.83 -20.97
CA LEU A 563 -28.90 7.64 -21.10
C LEU A 563 -28.94 8.98 -20.34
N SER A 564 -30.13 9.55 -20.10
CA SER A 564 -30.33 10.79 -19.33
C SER A 564 -30.01 10.66 -17.83
N ASN A 565 -30.00 9.45 -17.28
CA ASN A 565 -29.61 9.13 -15.90
C ASN A 565 -28.29 8.33 -15.86
N GLY A 566 -27.53 8.36 -16.96
CA GLY A 566 -26.53 7.36 -17.32
C GLY A 566 -25.32 7.29 -16.38
N MET A 567 -25.33 6.30 -15.50
CA MET A 567 -24.14 5.83 -14.78
C MET A 567 -23.49 4.62 -15.46
N ILE A 568 -23.61 4.56 -16.80
CA ILE A 568 -23.13 3.45 -17.63
C ILE A 568 -21.60 3.37 -17.57
N ASP A 569 -20.92 4.52 -17.57
CA ASP A 569 -19.45 4.57 -17.50
C ASP A 569 -18.92 3.97 -16.19
N GLU A 570 -19.53 4.35 -15.07
CA GLU A 570 -19.21 3.83 -13.74
C GLU A 570 -19.47 2.31 -13.68
N ALA A 571 -20.62 1.87 -14.17
CA ALA A 571 -20.99 0.45 -14.15
C ALA A 571 -20.03 -0.40 -15.00
N LEU A 572 -19.73 0.03 -16.23
CA LEU A 572 -18.77 -0.65 -17.11
C LEU A 572 -17.35 -0.66 -16.52
N THR A 573 -16.94 0.41 -15.85
CA THR A 573 -15.61 0.50 -15.24
C THR A 573 -15.48 -0.53 -14.11
N ILE A 574 -16.48 -0.67 -13.24
CA ILE A 574 -16.48 -1.69 -12.18
C ILE A 574 -16.53 -3.10 -12.79
N LEU A 575 -17.40 -3.36 -13.77
CA LEU A 575 -17.47 -4.67 -14.44
C LEU A 575 -16.14 -5.05 -15.09
N SER A 576 -15.41 -4.10 -15.67
CA SER A 576 -14.10 -4.33 -16.28
C SER A 576 -13.03 -4.76 -15.27
N VAL A 577 -13.15 -4.32 -14.01
CA VAL A 577 -12.28 -4.77 -12.93
C VAL A 577 -12.71 -6.15 -12.43
N LEU A 578 -14.00 -6.37 -12.23
CA LEU A 578 -14.53 -7.64 -11.71
C LEU A 578 -14.30 -8.82 -12.66
N VAL A 579 -14.44 -8.62 -13.98
CA VAL A 579 -14.27 -9.68 -14.99
C VAL A 579 -12.83 -10.23 -15.05
N SER A 580 -11.86 -9.50 -14.49
CA SER A 580 -10.48 -9.98 -14.39
C SER A 580 -10.26 -11.06 -13.32
N HIS A 581 -11.24 -11.26 -12.42
CA HIS A 581 -11.24 -12.33 -11.42
C HIS A 581 -12.11 -13.49 -11.87
N GLN A 582 -11.72 -14.74 -11.59
CA GLN A 582 -12.42 -15.92 -12.09
C GLN A 582 -13.87 -16.01 -11.58
N GLU A 583 -14.14 -15.74 -10.30
CA GLU A 583 -15.52 -15.68 -9.77
C GLU A 583 -16.34 -14.57 -10.44
N GLY A 584 -15.72 -13.41 -10.69
CA GLY A 584 -16.38 -12.29 -11.35
C GLY A 584 -16.70 -12.61 -12.80
N LYS A 585 -15.77 -13.23 -13.53
CA LYS A 585 -15.97 -13.71 -14.91
C LYS A 585 -17.18 -14.66 -15.00
N MET A 586 -17.22 -15.68 -14.13
CA MET A 586 -18.33 -16.64 -14.10
C MET A 586 -19.66 -15.99 -13.75
N ALA A 587 -19.68 -15.11 -12.74
CA ALA A 587 -20.90 -14.44 -12.31
C ALA A 587 -21.44 -13.48 -13.39
N ILE A 588 -20.56 -12.70 -14.04
CA ILE A 588 -20.95 -11.78 -15.13
C ILE A 588 -21.48 -12.55 -16.34
N ALA A 589 -20.88 -13.69 -16.71
CA ALA A 589 -21.36 -14.54 -17.80
C ALA A 589 -22.78 -15.07 -17.52
N ARG A 590 -23.02 -15.56 -16.29
CA ARG A 590 -24.33 -16.09 -15.87
C ARG A 590 -25.42 -15.03 -15.72
N ALA A 591 -25.04 -13.78 -15.45
CA ALA A 591 -25.99 -12.69 -15.22
C ALA A 591 -26.59 -12.08 -16.51
N ASN A 592 -26.50 -12.79 -17.65
CA ASN A 592 -26.99 -12.36 -18.96
C ASN A 592 -26.48 -10.97 -19.37
N THR A 593 -25.21 -10.68 -19.07
CA THR A 593 -24.58 -9.38 -19.36
C THR A 593 -24.24 -9.21 -20.85
N ILE A 594 -24.01 -10.32 -21.57
CA ILE A 594 -23.54 -10.32 -22.97
C ILE A 594 -24.45 -9.54 -23.92
N PRO A 595 -25.79 -9.75 -23.96
CA PRO A 595 -26.67 -8.96 -24.82
C PRO A 595 -26.57 -7.46 -24.59
N LEU A 596 -26.53 -7.03 -23.32
CA LEU A 596 -26.42 -5.61 -22.95
C LEU A 596 -25.11 -4.99 -23.46
N LEU A 597 -24.00 -5.72 -23.37
CA LEU A 597 -22.71 -5.26 -23.86
C LEU A 597 -22.70 -5.13 -25.39
N ILE A 598 -23.37 -6.04 -26.11
CA ILE A 598 -23.49 -5.95 -27.57
C ILE A 598 -24.36 -4.74 -27.97
N ASP A 599 -25.44 -4.47 -27.25
CA ASP A 599 -26.26 -3.29 -27.51
C ASP A 599 -25.50 -1.98 -27.24
N LEU A 600 -24.64 -1.96 -26.22
CA LEU A 600 -23.73 -0.84 -25.96
C LEU A 600 -22.65 -0.69 -27.03
N LEU A 601 -22.17 -1.78 -27.65
CA LEU A 601 -21.26 -1.69 -28.80
C LEU A 601 -21.93 -1.00 -30.01
N ARG A 602 -23.24 -1.22 -30.20
CA ARG A 602 -24.01 -0.59 -31.28
C ARG A 602 -24.29 0.88 -30.99
N THR A 603 -24.84 1.16 -29.82
CA THR A 603 -25.50 2.46 -29.50
C THR A 603 -24.71 3.36 -28.56
N GLY A 604 -23.71 2.84 -27.86
CA GLY A 604 -22.98 3.57 -26.80
C GLY A 604 -21.98 4.60 -27.33
N GLN A 605 -21.52 5.47 -26.41
CA GLN A 605 -20.44 6.43 -26.68
C GLN A 605 -19.10 5.71 -26.86
N PRO A 606 -18.07 6.33 -27.47
CA PRO A 606 -16.78 5.69 -27.73
C PRO A 606 -16.16 5.01 -26.49
N ARG A 607 -16.26 5.63 -25.33
CA ARG A 607 -15.79 5.07 -24.05
C ARG A 607 -16.59 3.83 -23.62
N ASN A 608 -17.91 3.86 -23.79
CA ASN A 608 -18.77 2.70 -23.49
C ASN A 608 -18.42 1.53 -24.42
N LYS A 609 -18.29 1.78 -25.73
CA LYS A 609 -17.92 0.75 -26.71
C LYS A 609 -16.58 0.11 -26.38
N GLU A 610 -15.58 0.92 -25.99
CA GLU A 610 -14.27 0.43 -25.60
C GLU A 610 -14.31 -0.48 -24.36
N ASN A 611 -15.08 -0.10 -23.34
CA ASN A 611 -15.22 -0.89 -22.11
C ASN A 611 -16.05 -2.16 -22.36
N ALA A 612 -17.12 -2.07 -23.14
CA ALA A 612 -17.94 -3.22 -23.51
C ALA A 612 -17.11 -4.27 -24.29
N ALA A 613 -16.31 -3.84 -25.26
CA ALA A 613 -15.38 -4.72 -25.98
C ALA A 613 -14.34 -5.37 -25.04
N ALA A 614 -13.86 -4.63 -24.03
CA ALA A 614 -12.91 -5.16 -23.05
C ALA A 614 -13.52 -6.29 -22.20
N ILE A 615 -14.74 -6.07 -21.71
CA ILE A 615 -15.45 -7.06 -20.89
C ILE A 615 -15.78 -8.30 -21.74
N LEU A 616 -16.31 -8.11 -22.96
CA LEU A 616 -16.60 -9.22 -23.88
C LEU A 616 -15.34 -10.03 -24.22
N LEU A 617 -14.21 -9.36 -24.48
CA LEU A 617 -12.94 -10.04 -24.71
C LEU A 617 -12.51 -10.88 -23.50
N ALA A 618 -12.63 -10.34 -22.28
CA ALA A 618 -12.29 -11.06 -21.07
C ALA A 618 -13.21 -12.28 -20.83
N LEU A 619 -14.51 -12.14 -21.09
CA LEU A 619 -15.49 -13.23 -21.01
C LEU A 619 -15.20 -14.34 -22.02
N CYS A 620 -14.92 -13.97 -23.27
CA CYS A 620 -14.77 -14.90 -24.39
C CYS A 620 -13.39 -15.55 -24.48
N LYS A 621 -12.35 -14.93 -23.90
CA LYS A 621 -11.00 -15.49 -23.91
C LYS A 621 -11.01 -16.87 -23.24
N LYS A 622 -10.68 -17.90 -24.02
CA LYS A 622 -10.70 -19.33 -23.65
C LYS A 622 -12.10 -19.87 -23.27
N ASP A 623 -13.17 -19.26 -23.79
CA ASP A 623 -14.55 -19.68 -23.51
C ASP A 623 -15.36 -19.78 -24.82
N ASN A 624 -15.50 -21.02 -25.31
CA ASN A 624 -16.16 -21.28 -26.59
C ASN A 624 -17.68 -21.05 -26.55
N GLU A 625 -18.31 -21.24 -25.39
CA GLU A 625 -19.76 -21.03 -25.24
C GLU A 625 -20.10 -19.54 -25.36
N ASN A 626 -19.30 -18.70 -24.69
CA ASN A 626 -19.42 -17.25 -24.79
C ASN A 626 -19.09 -16.74 -26.21
N LEU A 627 -18.06 -17.29 -26.87
CA LEU A 627 -17.76 -16.97 -28.28
C LEU A 627 -18.93 -17.32 -29.21
N ALA A 628 -19.48 -18.52 -29.09
CA ALA A 628 -20.66 -18.92 -29.86
C ALA A 628 -21.87 -18.02 -29.58
N CYS A 629 -22.05 -17.61 -28.32
CA CYS A 629 -23.12 -16.71 -27.90
C CYS A 629 -23.01 -15.33 -28.57
N ILE A 630 -21.84 -14.69 -28.53
CA ILE A 630 -21.67 -13.37 -29.16
C ILE A 630 -21.78 -13.42 -30.70
N GLY A 631 -21.38 -14.54 -31.32
CA GLY A 631 -21.58 -14.79 -32.75
C GLY A 631 -23.06 -14.83 -33.11
N ARG A 632 -23.84 -15.66 -32.39
CA ARG A 632 -25.30 -15.77 -32.58
C ARG A 632 -26.06 -14.46 -32.33
N LEU A 633 -25.58 -13.64 -31.39
CA LEU A 633 -26.18 -12.34 -31.05
C LEU A 633 -25.76 -11.21 -32.01
N GLY A 634 -24.98 -11.51 -33.06
CA GLY A 634 -24.63 -10.55 -34.10
C GLY A 634 -23.63 -9.50 -33.65
N ALA A 635 -22.62 -9.87 -32.84
CA ALA A 635 -21.55 -8.97 -32.43
C ALA A 635 -20.54 -8.65 -33.55
N LEU A 636 -20.51 -9.44 -34.64
CA LEU A 636 -19.52 -9.31 -35.73
C LEU A 636 -19.50 -7.91 -36.36
N ILE A 637 -20.69 -7.37 -36.69
CA ILE A 637 -20.83 -6.05 -37.33
C ILE A 637 -20.30 -4.92 -36.42
N PRO A 638 -20.82 -4.74 -35.18
CA PRO A 638 -20.34 -3.65 -34.33
C PRO A 638 -18.88 -3.79 -33.92
N LEU A 639 -18.34 -5.03 -33.80
CA LEU A 639 -16.91 -5.24 -33.56
C LEU A 639 -16.06 -4.85 -34.77
N THR A 640 -16.49 -5.18 -35.98
CA THR A 640 -15.80 -4.80 -37.23
C THR A 640 -15.79 -3.29 -37.41
N GLU A 641 -16.90 -2.62 -37.11
CA GLU A 641 -16.99 -1.17 -37.11
C GLU A 641 -16.02 -0.56 -36.09
N LEU A 642 -16.03 -1.06 -34.85
CA LEU A 642 -15.16 -0.58 -33.78
C LEU A 642 -13.67 -0.78 -34.09
N ALA A 643 -13.31 -1.88 -34.77
CA ALA A 643 -11.95 -2.13 -35.24
C ALA A 643 -11.47 -1.12 -36.29
N LYS A 644 -12.39 -0.51 -37.05
CA LYS A 644 -12.08 0.49 -38.08
C LYS A 644 -12.08 1.92 -37.53
N SER A 645 -13.10 2.28 -36.75
CA SER A 645 -13.36 3.68 -36.36
C SER A 645 -13.15 3.98 -34.87
N GLY A 646 -12.85 2.99 -34.03
CA GLY A 646 -12.69 3.16 -32.59
C GLY A 646 -11.41 3.87 -32.15
N THR A 647 -11.28 4.10 -30.83
CA THR A 647 -10.01 4.51 -30.20
C THR A 647 -8.94 3.44 -30.40
N ASP A 648 -7.65 3.76 -30.29
CA ASP A 648 -6.57 2.77 -30.46
C ASP A 648 -6.70 1.58 -29.50
N ARG A 649 -7.24 1.82 -28.30
CA ARG A 649 -7.51 0.76 -27.33
C ARG A 649 -8.76 -0.04 -27.71
N ALA A 650 -9.82 0.60 -28.21
CA ALA A 650 -11.01 -0.09 -28.69
C ALA A 650 -10.69 -0.95 -29.92
N LYS A 651 -9.92 -0.43 -30.88
CA LYS A 651 -9.47 -1.14 -32.07
C LYS A 651 -8.74 -2.42 -31.71
N ARG A 652 -7.71 -2.34 -30.86
CA ARG A 652 -6.95 -3.52 -30.40
C ARG A 652 -7.82 -4.58 -29.74
N LYS A 653 -8.75 -4.17 -28.87
CA LYS A 653 -9.67 -5.09 -28.18
C LYS A 653 -10.65 -5.74 -29.17
N ALA A 654 -11.21 -4.96 -30.08
CA ALA A 654 -12.16 -5.43 -31.09
C ALA A 654 -11.50 -6.40 -32.08
N THR A 655 -10.31 -6.05 -32.60
CA THR A 655 -9.53 -6.95 -33.47
C THR A 655 -9.21 -8.26 -32.78
N SER A 656 -8.72 -8.22 -31.53
CA SER A 656 -8.42 -9.44 -30.77
C SER A 656 -9.65 -10.33 -30.55
N LEU A 657 -10.83 -9.73 -30.29
CA LEU A 657 -12.06 -10.48 -30.14
C LEU A 657 -12.55 -11.08 -31.47
N LEU A 658 -12.38 -10.34 -32.58
CA LEU A 658 -12.67 -10.84 -33.93
C LEU A 658 -11.76 -12.01 -34.32
N GLU A 659 -10.46 -11.95 -34.00
CA GLU A 659 -9.52 -13.06 -34.22
C GLU A 659 -9.95 -14.32 -33.47
N HIS A 660 -10.39 -14.17 -32.21
CA HIS A 660 -10.92 -15.29 -31.43
C HIS A 660 -12.22 -15.86 -32.03
N LEU A 661 -13.09 -15.02 -32.59
CA LEU A 661 -14.30 -15.47 -33.26
C LEU A 661 -14.00 -16.23 -34.56
N CYS A 662 -13.11 -15.70 -35.42
CA CYS A 662 -12.71 -16.37 -36.66
C CYS A 662 -12.07 -17.73 -36.37
N PHE A 663 -11.16 -17.81 -35.40
CA PHE A 663 -10.54 -19.07 -35.00
C PHE A 663 -11.55 -20.09 -34.48
N TRP A 664 -12.56 -19.63 -33.73
CA TRP A 664 -13.64 -20.49 -33.26
C TRP A 664 -14.50 -21.00 -34.42
N GLU A 665 -14.92 -20.15 -35.38
CA GLU A 665 -15.68 -20.56 -36.56
C GLU A 665 -14.92 -21.57 -37.44
N GLU A 666 -13.61 -21.39 -37.60
CA GLU A 666 -12.74 -22.35 -38.31
C GLU A 666 -12.62 -23.69 -37.57
N LYS A 667 -12.59 -23.67 -36.24
CA LYS A 667 -12.53 -24.89 -35.43
C LYS A 667 -13.88 -25.61 -35.43
N ASP A 668 -14.97 -24.87 -35.29
CA ASP A 668 -16.34 -25.38 -35.26
C ASP A 668 -16.75 -25.99 -36.60
N SER A 669 -16.34 -25.37 -37.71
CA SER A 669 -16.53 -25.92 -39.05
C SER A 669 -15.72 -27.20 -39.31
N LYS A 670 -14.55 -27.36 -38.68
CA LYS A 670 -13.76 -28.60 -38.72
C LYS A 670 -14.35 -29.70 -37.83
N THR A 671 -14.86 -29.38 -36.65
CA THR A 671 -15.53 -30.35 -35.75
C THR A 671 -16.93 -30.76 -36.22
N SER A 672 -17.67 -29.84 -36.83
CA SER A 672 -18.94 -30.15 -37.50
C SER A 672 -18.73 -31.08 -38.70
N LYS A 673 -17.68 -30.86 -39.52
CA LYS A 673 -17.33 -31.80 -40.59
C LYS A 673 -16.85 -33.16 -40.08
N ALA A 674 -16.28 -33.24 -38.88
CA ALA A 674 -15.84 -34.49 -38.27
C ALA A 674 -16.98 -35.28 -37.58
N SER A 675 -18.08 -34.62 -37.21
CA SER A 675 -19.27 -35.24 -36.60
C SER A 675 -20.36 -35.63 -37.61
N PHE A 676 -20.23 -35.21 -38.87
CA PHE A 676 -21.05 -35.66 -40.01
C PHE A 676 -20.38 -36.77 -40.83
N SER A 677 -19.71 -37.71 -40.17
CA SER A 677 -19.21 -38.96 -40.76
C SER A 677 -20.20 -40.12 -40.60
N ASP A 678 -21.50 -39.82 -40.53
CA ASP A 678 -22.58 -40.81 -40.73
C ASP A 678 -23.44 -40.39 -41.95
N PRO A 679 -23.41 -41.15 -43.06
CA PRO A 679 -23.92 -40.70 -44.36
C PRO A 679 -25.44 -40.92 -44.50
N CYS A 680 -26.28 -40.30 -43.65
CA CYS A 680 -27.74 -40.47 -43.80
C CYS A 680 -28.65 -39.26 -43.52
N SER A 681 -28.15 -38.04 -43.29
CA SER A 681 -29.04 -36.90 -42.97
C SER A 681 -28.65 -35.56 -43.58
N ILE A 682 -28.38 -35.51 -44.89
CA ILE A 682 -28.31 -34.25 -45.65
C ILE A 682 -29.34 -34.28 -46.78
N PHE A 683 -30.60 -34.00 -46.43
CA PHE A 683 -31.59 -33.46 -47.36
C PHE A 683 -32.62 -32.67 -46.54
N CYS A 684 -32.33 -31.38 -46.33
CA CYS A 684 -33.29 -30.28 -46.16
C CYS A 684 -32.55 -29.09 -45.55
N LEU A 685 -32.00 -28.21 -46.40
CA LEU A 685 -31.88 -26.75 -46.20
C LEU A 685 -30.96 -26.15 -47.27
N GLN A 686 -31.44 -26.12 -48.52
CA GLN A 686 -30.94 -25.18 -49.53
C GLN A 686 -31.96 -25.08 -50.66
N ARG A 687 -32.94 -24.20 -50.49
CA ARG A 687 -33.63 -23.48 -51.58
C ARG A 687 -34.63 -22.50 -50.98
N SER A 688 -34.18 -21.28 -50.73
CA SER A 688 -34.98 -20.08 -51.01
C SER A 688 -34.11 -18.85 -50.82
N THR A 689 -33.61 -18.31 -51.94
CA THR A 689 -33.50 -16.87 -52.24
C THR A 689 -32.62 -16.72 -53.48
N ALA A 690 -33.23 -16.74 -54.66
CA ALA A 690 -32.69 -16.04 -55.82
C ALA A 690 -33.79 -15.85 -56.87
N THR A 691 -33.87 -14.63 -57.40
CA THR A 691 -34.54 -14.17 -58.64
C THR A 691 -36.04 -13.86 -58.59
N ALA A 692 -36.34 -12.57 -58.58
CA ALA A 692 -37.52 -12.01 -59.26
C ALA A 692 -37.03 -11.36 -60.58
N PRO A 693 -37.74 -11.52 -61.71
CA PRO A 693 -37.36 -10.89 -62.97
C PRO A 693 -38.12 -9.58 -63.21
N ASP A 694 -37.43 -8.65 -63.87
CA ASP A 694 -38.00 -7.55 -64.66
C ASP A 694 -38.87 -8.08 -65.80
N VAL A 695 -40.06 -7.49 -66.00
CA VAL A 695 -40.69 -7.25 -67.32
C VAL A 695 -41.67 -6.07 -67.21
N GLY A 696 -41.56 -5.08 -68.10
CA GLY A 696 -42.70 -4.29 -68.60
C GLY A 696 -42.64 -2.80 -68.33
#